data_AF-A0A919SVM1-F1
#
_entry.id   AF-A0A919SVM1-F1
#
_cell.length_a   1.000
_cell.length_b   1.000
_cell.length_c   1.000
_cell.angle_alpha   90.00
_cell.angle_beta   90.00
_cell.angle_gamma   90.00
#
_symmetry.space_group_name_H-M   'P 1'
#
loop_
_entity.id
_entity.type
_entity.pdbx_description
1 polymer ?
#
loop_
_entity_poly.entity_id
_entity_poly.type
_entity_poly.pdbx_seq_one_letter_code
_entity_poly.pdbx_strand_id
1 'polypeptide(L)'
;MSGEELATRVAVATGLAVPAVERVFRDQGFGPALTDSLPRSVQLRRLRIAGDRSVEPRGLFDRDIVFGPGLTVLAADNLRGKTSVLELITWCLRGSPRSNLQGVVRSWLSRLDCDAVIGGRPLGFRLSIRDGELVEGRVLSGPDPDRLARADTAQPGEIVEIVHATTPASFADRVEKLMMELLHLEELESSSSRAAAGKATYGWPAYYGALYLPPGGDPALLGDTVMGGIAGRLLQVFLDLPGAALLTRLRTARDQLEEAARAADTDAARTRRLMESQRHAVLVRLDSARTEMAQLRNPPQAAALLDEVSTRTGKAVAAEASLREARETYEALRWQRQQDEKLLNDLLEDHSAGLFFHGLDPAACPRCEHPIRPERRAAERKLGICAVCTEPVDAGEPDRDEVGMAEEEARWRLKASRQAEELASAHRDETAAYAAGRRAALAEVERDLATLRDGGYEQRRGELRDLVARLEGAASAWDALPGTPDRRRDDVRVVLDAAVDLLTGDQAAAGEKLFDELNTDIAALARTFGFRNLDRVAVDRSGRIQVYKTGGPQEWFKNQSPGERLRLRIAVVVALLRRGQRRGVATHPGLLLIDSPRSEEVQDDDAAALLTALEQLCAGTRGLQILVTTVDEPLVRRALTGSTIITAPGPGEPLW
;
A
#
# COMPACT_ATOMS: atom_id res chain seq x y z
N MET A 1 15.21 19.17 31.87
CA MET A 1 15.29 17.72 31.66
C MET A 1 16.13 17.49 30.42
N SER A 2 17.24 16.77 30.53
CA SER A 2 18.09 16.47 29.37
C SER A 2 17.47 15.34 28.53
N GLY A 3 17.83 15.24 27.25
CA GLY A 3 17.36 14.14 26.39
C GLY A 3 17.78 12.75 26.91
N GLU A 4 18.94 12.68 27.56
CA GLU A 4 19.47 11.47 28.20
C GLU A 4 18.64 11.04 29.42
N GLU A 5 18.15 12.01 30.19
CA GLU A 5 17.28 11.76 31.35
C GLU A 5 15.91 11.21 30.91
N LEU A 6 15.35 11.72 29.81
CA LEU A 6 14.11 11.19 29.23
C LEU A 6 14.29 9.77 28.68
N ALA A 7 15.37 9.51 27.92
CA ALA A 7 15.65 8.18 27.37
C ALA A 7 15.78 7.12 28.47
N THR A 8 16.44 7.47 29.58
CA THR A 8 16.58 6.59 30.76
C THR A 8 15.23 6.28 31.40
N ARG A 9 14.38 7.29 31.59
CA ARG A 9 13.04 7.10 32.19
C ARG A 9 12.12 6.25 31.30
N VAL A 10 12.19 6.44 29.99
CA VAL A 10 11.43 5.64 29.02
C VAL A 10 11.93 4.19 28.99
N ALA A 11 13.24 3.98 29.05
CA ALA A 11 13.83 2.64 29.15
C ALA A 11 13.33 1.89 30.41
N VAL A 12 13.29 2.58 31.56
CA VAL A 12 12.74 2.01 32.81
C VAL A 12 11.25 1.69 32.68
N ALA A 13 10.46 2.57 32.08
CA ALA A 13 9.00 2.38 31.92
C ALA A 13 8.65 1.24 30.95
N THR A 14 9.47 1.01 29.92
CA THR A 14 9.21 0.03 28.85
C THR A 14 9.95 -1.30 29.04
N GLY A 15 10.97 -1.34 29.91
CA GLY A 15 11.86 -2.49 30.06
C GLY A 15 12.87 -2.66 28.92
N LEU A 16 12.97 -1.69 28.01
CA LEU A 16 13.93 -1.69 26.90
C LEU A 16 15.29 -1.14 27.35
N ALA A 17 16.36 -1.54 26.68
CA ALA A 17 17.70 -0.99 26.93
C ALA A 17 17.78 0.48 26.46
N VAL A 18 18.45 1.34 27.23
CA VAL A 18 18.62 2.78 26.90
C VAL A 18 19.13 3.01 25.46
N PRO A 19 20.13 2.27 24.93
CA PRO A 19 20.58 2.45 23.55
C PRO A 19 19.52 2.13 22.48
N ALA A 20 18.53 1.30 22.79
CA ALA A 20 17.41 1.02 21.89
C ALA A 20 16.44 2.20 21.84
N VAL A 21 16.12 2.79 23.00
CA VAL A 21 15.28 3.99 23.11
C VAL A 21 15.94 5.19 22.41
N GLU A 22 17.23 5.41 22.64
CA GLU A 22 18.00 6.49 21.97
C GLU A 22 18.03 6.31 20.45
N ARG A 23 18.11 5.06 19.97
CA ARG A 23 18.03 4.78 18.55
C ARG A 23 16.66 5.16 17.99
N VAL A 24 15.57 4.81 18.66
CA VAL A 24 14.22 5.23 18.26
C VAL A 24 14.11 6.75 18.23
N PHE A 25 14.60 7.45 19.24
CA PHE A 25 14.56 8.92 19.25
C PHE A 25 15.38 9.53 18.11
N ARG A 26 16.56 8.99 17.82
CA ARG A 26 17.41 9.45 16.72
C ARG A 26 16.78 9.18 15.35
N ASP A 27 16.26 7.97 15.14
CA ASP A 27 15.61 7.56 13.88
C ASP A 27 14.36 8.41 13.59
N GLN A 28 13.68 8.90 14.65
CA GLN A 28 12.53 9.79 14.55
C GLN A 28 12.88 11.29 14.61
N GLY A 29 14.18 11.65 14.71
CA GLY A 29 14.63 13.05 14.71
C GLY A 29 14.37 13.82 16.01
N PHE A 30 14.16 13.14 17.13
CA PHE A 30 13.98 13.77 18.44
C PHE A 30 15.35 14.06 19.09
N GLY A 31 15.85 15.28 18.91
CA GLY A 31 17.00 15.81 19.64
C GLY A 31 16.58 16.72 20.82
N PRO A 32 17.38 16.81 21.89
CA PRO A 32 17.15 17.77 22.97
C PRO A 32 17.39 19.20 22.45
N ALA A 33 16.32 19.89 22.08
CA ALA A 33 16.35 21.33 21.91
C ALA A 33 16.15 21.95 23.30
N LEU A 34 17.25 22.38 23.91
CA LEU A 34 17.23 23.29 25.05
C LEU A 34 17.42 24.69 24.45
N THR A 35 16.32 25.39 24.18
CA THR A 35 16.38 26.83 23.94
C THR A 35 16.26 27.52 25.29
N ASP A 36 17.36 28.12 25.75
CA ASP A 36 17.31 29.04 26.88
C ASP A 36 16.33 30.18 26.57
N SER A 37 15.57 30.61 27.57
CA SER A 37 14.47 31.56 27.40
C SER A 37 15.00 32.98 27.08
N LEU A 38 15.20 33.29 25.80
CA LEU A 38 15.63 34.60 25.32
C LEU A 38 14.43 35.56 25.10
N PRO A 39 14.56 36.87 25.39
CA PRO A 39 13.42 37.80 25.35
C PRO A 39 12.75 37.87 23.97
N ARG A 40 11.43 37.64 23.93
CA ARG A 40 10.60 37.63 22.71
C ARG A 40 9.98 39.01 22.37
N SER A 41 10.51 40.10 22.90
CA SER A 41 9.82 41.39 22.84
C SER A 41 9.72 41.94 21.41
N VAL A 42 8.54 42.43 21.03
CA VAL A 42 8.27 43.20 19.81
C VAL A 42 7.76 44.57 20.22
N GLN A 43 8.41 45.63 19.75
CA GLN A 43 7.99 47.01 19.97
C GLN A 43 7.97 47.78 18.66
N LEU A 44 6.79 48.24 18.26
CA LEU A 44 6.61 49.10 17.10
C LEU A 44 7.07 50.53 17.43
N ARG A 45 7.75 51.17 16.47
CA ARG A 45 8.30 52.53 16.63
C ARG A 45 7.73 53.49 15.61
N ARG A 46 7.68 53.10 14.34
CA ARG A 46 7.19 53.95 13.25
C ARG A 46 6.53 53.14 12.15
N LEU A 47 5.55 53.74 11.49
CA LEU A 47 4.99 53.31 10.22
C LEU A 47 4.93 54.52 9.28
N ARG A 48 5.55 54.42 8.11
CA ARG A 48 5.40 55.39 7.02
C ARG A 48 4.56 54.79 5.91
N ILE A 49 3.56 55.52 5.46
CA ILE A 49 2.65 55.10 4.40
C ILE A 49 2.67 56.17 3.31
N ALA A 50 3.07 55.79 2.11
CA ALA A 50 3.08 56.69 0.96
C ALA A 50 2.45 56.05 -0.28
N GLY A 51 1.86 56.88 -1.12
CA GLY A 51 1.04 56.41 -2.23
C GLY A 51 0.31 57.50 -2.99
N ASP A 52 -0.58 57.08 -3.87
CA ASP A 52 -1.50 57.92 -4.63
C ASP A 52 -2.93 57.42 -4.45
N ARG A 53 -3.77 58.21 -3.77
CA ARG A 53 -5.15 57.83 -3.52
C ARG A 53 -6.03 58.19 -4.71
N SER A 54 -6.78 57.21 -5.22
CA SER A 54 -7.71 57.41 -6.35
C SER A 54 -9.08 57.99 -5.96
N VAL A 55 -9.40 58.01 -4.67
CA VAL A 55 -10.67 58.52 -4.09
C VAL A 55 -10.42 59.70 -3.15
N GLU A 56 -11.46 60.45 -2.80
CA GLU A 56 -11.31 61.63 -1.92
C GLU A 56 -10.80 61.27 -0.50
N PRO A 57 -9.85 62.05 0.06
CA PRO A 57 -9.07 63.11 -0.60
C PRO A 57 -8.07 62.50 -1.58
N ARG A 58 -8.16 62.92 -2.86
CA ARG A 58 -7.40 62.35 -3.98
C ARG A 58 -6.00 62.94 -4.05
N GLY A 59 -5.03 62.13 -4.48
CA GLY A 59 -3.67 62.57 -4.78
C GLY A 59 -2.60 61.89 -3.92
N LEU A 60 -1.37 62.39 -4.08
CA LEU A 60 -0.20 61.87 -3.38
C LEU A 60 -0.32 62.09 -1.87
N PHE A 61 0.01 61.06 -1.11
CA PHE A 61 0.13 61.12 0.34
C PHE A 61 1.44 60.49 0.78
N ASP A 62 1.99 61.01 1.87
CA ASP A 62 3.17 60.49 2.56
C ASP A 62 3.03 60.85 4.04
N ARG A 63 2.78 59.84 4.86
CA ARG A 63 2.41 60.00 6.26
C ARG A 63 3.27 59.13 7.15
N ASP A 64 3.89 59.77 8.13
CA ASP A 64 4.61 59.10 9.21
C ASP A 64 3.72 59.02 10.46
N ILE A 65 3.61 57.81 11.00
CA ILE A 65 2.94 57.51 12.25
C ILE A 65 3.98 56.98 13.23
N VAL A 66 4.17 57.67 14.36
CA VAL A 66 5.11 57.30 15.41
C VAL A 66 4.35 56.69 16.58
N PHE A 67 4.83 55.55 17.08
CA PHE A 67 4.21 54.80 18.16
C PHE A 67 5.01 54.98 19.46
N GLY A 68 4.32 55.39 20.51
CA GLY A 68 4.89 55.44 21.85
C GLY A 68 4.95 54.06 22.52
N PRO A 69 5.71 53.93 23.63
CA PRO A 69 5.60 52.78 24.49
C PRO A 69 4.22 52.75 25.18
N GLY A 70 3.70 51.56 25.50
CA GLY A 70 2.42 51.41 26.18
C GLY A 70 1.20 51.49 25.25
N LEU A 71 0.15 52.20 25.68
CA LEU A 71 -1.11 52.27 24.93
C LEU A 71 -1.04 53.36 23.85
N THR A 72 -1.33 52.96 22.61
CA THR A 72 -1.55 53.83 21.48
C THR A 72 -2.98 53.67 20.98
N VAL A 73 -3.71 54.77 20.81
CA VAL A 73 -5.09 54.76 20.31
C VAL A 73 -5.16 55.49 18.97
N LEU A 74 -5.64 54.78 17.94
CA LEU A 74 -5.93 55.30 16.62
C LEU A 74 -7.40 55.71 16.56
N ALA A 75 -7.68 57.01 16.65
CA ALA A 75 -9.03 57.56 16.69
C ALA A 75 -9.36 58.33 15.40
N ALA A 76 -10.38 57.89 14.67
CA ALA A 76 -10.84 58.54 13.45
C ALA A 76 -12.29 58.10 13.12
N ASP A 77 -12.99 58.82 12.25
CA ASP A 77 -14.34 58.45 11.79
C ASP A 77 -14.40 57.06 11.13
N ASN A 78 -15.60 56.48 11.01
CA ASN A 78 -15.84 55.18 10.39
C ASN A 78 -15.19 55.05 9.01
N LEU A 79 -14.62 53.86 8.72
CA LEU A 79 -14.07 53.48 7.40
C LEU A 79 -12.89 54.34 6.89
N ARG A 80 -12.24 55.10 7.77
CA ARG A 80 -11.14 56.02 7.42
C ARG A 80 -9.75 55.56 7.85
N GLY A 81 -9.33 54.39 7.37
CA GLY A 81 -7.92 53.95 7.42
C GLY A 81 -7.42 53.35 8.74
N LYS A 82 -8.23 53.29 9.82
CA LYS A 82 -7.83 52.76 11.14
C LYS A 82 -7.42 51.27 11.10
N THR A 83 -8.35 50.40 10.71
CA THR A 83 -8.08 48.97 10.51
C THR A 83 -6.96 48.78 9.49
N SER A 84 -6.92 49.63 8.46
CA SER A 84 -5.86 49.58 7.46
C SER A 84 -4.47 49.82 8.06
N VAL A 85 -4.29 50.70 9.05
CA VAL A 85 -3.00 50.85 9.75
C VAL A 85 -2.57 49.53 10.41
N LEU A 86 -3.48 48.83 11.11
CA LEU A 86 -3.17 47.53 11.73
C LEU A 86 -2.82 46.46 10.68
N GLU A 87 -3.52 46.45 9.55
CA GLU A 87 -3.25 45.53 8.43
C GLU A 87 -1.92 45.83 7.73
N LEU A 88 -1.53 47.11 7.63
CA LEU A 88 -0.25 47.52 7.05
C LEU A 88 0.94 47.19 7.95
N ILE A 89 0.81 47.38 9.27
CA ILE A 89 1.77 46.88 10.26
C ILE A 89 1.88 45.35 10.12
N THR A 90 0.74 44.68 9.96
CA THR A 90 0.70 43.23 9.76
C THR A 90 1.43 42.81 8.50
N TRP A 91 1.27 43.49 7.38
CA TRP A 91 2.00 43.17 6.15
C TRP A 91 3.52 43.23 6.37
N CYS A 92 4.01 44.25 7.08
CA CYS A 92 5.44 44.38 7.38
C CYS A 92 5.94 43.26 8.31
N LEU A 93 5.29 43.07 9.46
CA LEU A 93 5.78 42.18 10.52
C LEU A 93 5.47 40.69 10.26
N ARG A 94 4.37 40.39 9.57
CA ARG A 94 3.99 39.02 9.19
C ARG A 94 4.64 38.59 7.87
N GLY A 95 5.06 39.55 7.03
CA GLY A 95 5.59 39.31 5.69
C GLY A 95 4.51 39.20 4.60
N SER A 96 3.23 39.12 4.99
CA SER A 96 2.08 39.02 4.07
C SER A 96 0.86 39.75 4.64
N PRO A 97 0.02 40.39 3.81
CA PRO A 97 -1.23 40.99 4.29
C PRO A 97 -2.25 39.92 4.70
N ARG A 98 -3.19 40.26 5.60
CA ARG A 98 -4.36 39.39 5.84
C ARG A 98 -5.42 39.62 4.77
N SER A 99 -6.39 38.71 4.68
CA SER A 99 -7.52 38.79 3.74
C SER A 99 -8.39 40.05 3.90
N ASN A 100 -8.27 40.75 5.03
CA ASN A 100 -9.10 41.92 5.35
C ASN A 100 -8.58 43.22 4.72
N LEU A 101 -7.35 43.25 4.19
CA LEU A 101 -6.81 44.42 3.51
C LEU A 101 -7.43 44.54 2.11
N GLN A 102 -8.34 45.50 1.95
CA GLN A 102 -9.08 45.71 0.70
C GLN A 102 -8.13 46.00 -0.47
N GLY A 103 -8.40 45.39 -1.64
CA GLY A 103 -7.57 45.56 -2.85
C GLY A 103 -7.45 47.02 -3.31
N VAL A 104 -8.48 47.83 -3.10
CA VAL A 104 -8.47 49.27 -3.41
C VAL A 104 -7.48 50.04 -2.53
N VAL A 105 -7.37 49.69 -1.25
CA VAL A 105 -6.39 50.33 -0.35
C VAL A 105 -4.96 49.90 -0.75
N ARG A 106 -4.78 48.65 -1.18
CA ARG A 106 -3.48 48.15 -1.67
C ARG A 106 -3.02 48.90 -2.90
N SER A 107 -3.91 49.14 -3.87
CA SER A 107 -3.55 49.79 -5.13
C SER A 107 -3.10 51.24 -4.97
N TRP A 108 -3.44 51.90 -3.86
CA TRP A 108 -2.96 53.25 -3.56
C TRP A 108 -1.51 53.29 -3.09
N LEU A 109 -0.99 52.21 -2.53
CA LEU A 109 0.32 52.21 -1.87
C LEU A 109 1.43 52.16 -2.91
N SER A 110 2.38 53.10 -2.80
CA SER A 110 3.65 53.05 -3.52
C SER A 110 4.79 52.59 -2.61
N ARG A 111 4.69 52.92 -1.32
CA ARG A 111 5.73 52.62 -0.34
C ARG A 111 5.15 52.43 1.07
N LEU A 112 5.72 51.47 1.78
CA LEU A 112 5.36 51.14 3.15
C LEU A 112 6.64 50.85 3.95
N ASP A 113 6.94 51.68 4.95
CA ASP A 113 8.09 51.47 5.83
C ASP A 113 7.60 51.21 7.25
N CYS A 114 8.16 50.22 7.94
CA CYS A 114 7.83 49.91 9.33
C CYS A 114 9.10 49.72 10.13
N ASP A 115 9.24 50.43 11.24
CA ASP A 115 10.38 50.33 12.14
C ASP A 115 9.94 49.73 13.47
N ALA A 116 10.64 48.70 13.91
CA ALA A 116 10.34 47.95 15.12
C ALA A 116 11.62 47.47 15.81
N VAL A 117 11.53 47.22 17.11
CA VAL A 117 12.55 46.52 17.89
C VAL A 117 12.04 45.11 18.17
N ILE A 118 12.73 44.10 17.65
CA ILE A 118 12.32 42.69 17.70
C ILE A 118 13.44 41.89 18.37
N GLY A 119 13.15 41.22 19.48
CA GLY A 119 14.17 40.51 20.27
C GLY A 119 15.31 41.42 20.75
N GLY A 120 15.02 42.71 20.95
CA GLY A 120 16.03 43.73 21.30
C GLY A 120 16.83 44.27 20.10
N ARG A 121 16.60 43.76 18.88
CA ARG A 121 17.28 44.21 17.66
C ARG A 121 16.42 45.24 16.91
N PRO A 122 16.93 46.45 16.63
CA PRO A 122 16.25 47.41 15.77
C PRO A 122 16.22 46.90 14.32
N LEU A 123 15.01 46.90 13.73
CA LEU A 123 14.73 46.48 12.37
C LEU A 123 13.88 47.52 11.64
N GLY A 124 14.20 47.74 10.36
CA GLY A 124 13.44 48.58 9.44
C GLY A 124 12.99 47.77 8.22
N PHE A 125 11.70 47.54 8.10
CA PHE A 125 11.05 46.95 6.94
C PHE A 125 10.81 48.05 5.91
N ARG A 126 11.25 47.85 4.66
CA ARG A 126 11.08 48.79 3.53
C ARG A 126 10.42 48.04 2.38
N LEU A 127 9.17 48.37 2.09
CA LEU A 127 8.37 47.69 1.08
C LEU A 127 8.04 48.69 -0.04
N SER A 128 8.42 48.34 -1.26
CA SER A 128 8.02 49.03 -2.49
C SER A 128 6.86 48.29 -3.13
N ILE A 129 5.75 48.99 -3.34
CA ILE A 129 4.48 48.42 -3.79
C ILE A 129 4.10 49.07 -5.11
N ARG A 130 3.55 48.27 -6.04
CA ARG A 130 3.00 48.75 -7.31
C ARG A 130 1.76 47.95 -7.63
N ASP A 131 0.70 48.64 -8.04
CA ASP A 131 -0.59 48.02 -8.39
C ASP A 131 -1.14 47.09 -7.30
N GLY A 132 -0.84 47.40 -6.04
CA GLY A 132 -1.24 46.63 -4.86
C GLY A 132 -0.40 45.39 -4.56
N GLU A 133 0.64 45.11 -5.32
CA GLU A 133 1.55 43.98 -5.13
C GLU A 133 2.95 44.43 -4.68
N LEU A 134 3.60 43.59 -3.86
CA LEU A 134 4.98 43.84 -3.43
C LEU A 134 5.92 43.62 -4.61
N VAL A 135 6.65 44.67 -5.01
CA VAL A 135 7.69 44.61 -6.04
C VAL A 135 9.06 44.33 -5.42
N GLU A 136 9.32 44.95 -4.28
CA GLU A 136 10.60 44.78 -3.57
C GLU A 136 10.39 44.96 -2.07
N GLY A 137 10.88 44.02 -1.27
CA GLY A 137 10.88 44.07 0.18
C GLY A 137 12.30 43.92 0.73
N ARG A 138 12.70 44.85 1.59
CA ARG A 138 13.99 44.84 2.30
C ARG A 138 13.76 44.89 3.80
N VAL A 139 14.59 44.18 4.56
CA VAL A 139 14.67 44.35 6.01
C VAL A 139 16.09 44.76 6.36
N LEU A 140 16.19 45.92 6.99
CA LEU A 140 17.43 46.53 7.46
C LEU A 140 17.55 46.32 8.96
N SER A 141 18.78 46.15 9.44
CA SER A 141 19.10 46.17 10.86
C SER A 141 20.18 47.21 11.13
N GLY A 142 20.03 47.94 12.23
CA GLY A 142 20.93 49.02 12.62
C GLY A 142 21.05 49.13 14.13
N PRO A 143 21.89 50.07 14.62
CA PRO A 143 22.17 50.22 16.04
C PRO A 143 21.01 50.82 16.83
N ASP A 144 20.17 51.65 16.20
CA ASP A 144 19.02 52.27 16.83
C ASP A 144 17.87 52.54 15.82
N PRO A 145 16.60 52.61 16.29
CA PRO A 145 15.44 52.86 15.43
C PRO A 145 15.46 54.22 14.70
N ASP A 146 16.07 55.25 15.29
CA ASP A 146 16.02 56.62 14.74
C ASP A 146 16.95 56.80 13.54
N ARG A 147 18.05 56.04 13.50
CA ARG A 147 18.89 55.91 12.31
C ARG A 147 18.22 55.09 11.23
N LEU A 148 17.61 53.96 11.59
CA LEU A 148 16.87 53.13 10.65
C LEU A 148 15.76 53.92 9.96
N ALA A 149 14.99 54.72 10.70
CA ALA A 149 13.90 55.53 10.15
C ALA A 149 14.32 56.46 8.98
N ARG A 150 15.61 56.82 8.91
CA ARG A 150 16.19 57.68 7.85
C ARG A 150 16.89 56.91 6.73
N ALA A 151 16.98 55.58 6.85
CA ALA A 151 17.67 54.73 5.90
C ALA A 151 16.68 53.94 5.03
N ASP A 152 16.93 54.02 3.72
CA ASP A 152 16.18 53.27 2.69
C ASP A 152 16.91 52.01 2.25
N THR A 153 18.24 51.98 2.43
CA THR A 153 19.14 50.91 2.00
C THR A 153 20.24 50.67 3.02
N ALA A 154 21.01 49.59 2.86
CA ALA A 154 22.18 49.30 3.67
C ALA A 154 23.23 50.42 3.59
N GLN A 155 23.89 50.69 4.71
CA GLN A 155 24.97 51.67 4.84
C GLN A 155 26.21 50.96 5.42
N PRO A 156 27.35 50.93 4.71
CA PRO A 156 28.53 50.22 5.15
C PRO A 156 28.95 50.59 6.59
N GLY A 157 29.08 49.57 7.45
CA GLY A 157 29.53 49.74 8.84
C GLY A 157 28.47 50.19 9.85
N GLU A 158 27.27 50.60 9.41
CA GLU A 158 26.20 51.05 10.32
C GLU A 158 24.88 50.29 10.16
N ILE A 159 24.39 50.13 8.92
CA ILE A 159 23.08 49.51 8.63
C ILE A 159 23.27 48.35 7.67
N VAL A 160 22.83 47.17 8.07
CA VAL A 160 22.99 45.92 7.32
C VAL A 160 21.64 45.47 6.77
N GLU A 161 21.59 45.11 5.50
CA GLU A 161 20.45 44.43 4.92
C GLU A 161 20.49 42.94 5.30
N ILE A 162 19.43 42.45 5.95
CA ILE A 162 19.33 41.06 6.40
C ILE A 162 18.34 40.24 5.56
N VAL A 163 17.39 40.91 4.91
CA VAL A 163 16.44 40.29 3.98
C VAL A 163 16.32 41.17 2.75
N HIS A 164 16.35 40.53 1.59
CA HIS A 164 16.01 41.13 0.31
C HIS A 164 15.16 40.15 -0.49
N ALA A 165 14.03 40.62 -1.01
CA ALA A 165 13.14 39.82 -1.85
C ALA A 165 12.43 40.69 -2.88
N THR A 166 12.28 40.15 -4.09
CA THR A 166 11.62 40.81 -5.23
C THR A 166 10.25 40.18 -5.55
N THR A 167 9.80 39.23 -4.74
CA THR A 167 8.48 38.60 -4.88
C THR A 167 7.76 38.52 -3.53
N PRO A 168 6.42 38.61 -3.50
CA PRO A 168 5.64 38.52 -2.27
C PRO A 168 5.90 37.22 -1.49
N ALA A 169 5.96 36.08 -2.18
CA ALA A 169 6.16 34.77 -1.55
C ALA A 169 7.57 34.63 -0.93
N SER A 170 8.62 35.09 -1.63
CA SER A 170 9.98 35.07 -1.12
C SER A 170 10.15 35.99 0.09
N PHE A 171 9.49 37.15 0.07
CA PHE A 171 9.51 38.07 1.21
C PHE A 171 8.83 37.44 2.44
N ALA A 172 7.65 36.85 2.27
CA ALA A 172 6.92 36.18 3.35
C ALA A 172 7.73 35.04 3.99
N ASP A 173 8.32 34.14 3.19
CA ASP A 173 9.15 33.03 3.68
C ASP A 173 10.40 33.51 4.44
N ARG A 174 11.07 34.57 3.94
CA ARG A 174 12.25 35.14 4.60
C ARG A 174 11.90 35.87 5.90
N VAL A 175 10.79 36.62 5.93
CA VAL A 175 10.31 37.26 7.16
C VAL A 175 9.90 36.21 8.17
N GLU A 176 9.20 35.14 7.75
CA GLU A 176 8.85 34.04 8.64
C GLU A 176 10.10 33.43 9.30
N LYS A 177 11.12 33.05 8.52
CA LYS A 177 12.38 32.50 9.07
C LYS A 177 13.07 33.49 10.02
N LEU A 178 13.17 34.76 9.63
CA LEU A 178 13.77 35.81 10.45
C LEU A 178 13.04 35.96 11.79
N MET A 179 11.71 35.99 11.78
CA MET A 179 10.90 36.17 12.98
C MET A 179 10.96 34.94 13.90
N MET A 180 10.96 33.75 13.33
CA MET A 180 11.15 32.51 14.09
C MET A 180 12.52 32.47 14.79
N GLU A 181 13.57 32.89 14.09
CA GLU A 181 14.94 32.97 14.63
C GLU A 181 15.06 34.04 15.73
N LEU A 182 14.66 35.28 15.46
CA LEU A 182 14.81 36.40 16.40
C LEU A 182 13.97 36.24 17.68
N LEU A 183 12.85 35.52 17.60
CA LEU A 183 11.97 35.26 18.74
C LEU A 183 12.19 33.87 19.35
N HIS A 184 13.17 33.11 18.87
CA HIS A 184 13.47 31.76 19.37
C HIS A 184 12.20 30.90 19.45
N LEU A 185 11.46 30.86 18.34
CA LEU A 185 10.24 30.10 18.18
C LEU A 185 10.52 28.84 17.36
N GLU A 186 9.80 27.77 17.67
CA GLU A 186 9.83 26.52 16.92
C GLU A 186 8.56 26.37 16.08
N GLU A 187 8.68 25.71 14.94
CA GLU A 187 7.53 25.38 14.10
C GLU A 187 6.57 24.45 14.86
N LEU A 188 5.27 24.72 14.75
CA LEU A 188 4.23 23.92 15.35
C LEU A 188 3.81 22.82 14.37
N GLU A 189 3.89 21.54 14.77
CA GLU A 189 3.46 20.41 13.94
C GLU A 189 2.12 19.84 14.41
N SER A 190 1.08 19.83 13.59
CA SER A 190 -0.19 19.12 13.87
C SER A 190 -0.39 17.94 12.93
N SER A 191 -1.04 16.87 13.43
CA SER A 191 -1.56 15.82 12.56
C SER A 191 -2.72 16.40 11.74
N SER A 192 -2.70 16.15 10.43
CA SER A 192 -3.71 16.66 9.51
C SER A 192 -3.96 15.66 8.40
N SER A 193 -5.19 15.14 8.35
CA SER A 193 -5.67 14.29 7.25
C SER A 193 -5.76 15.02 5.90
N ARG A 194 -5.67 16.36 5.90
CA ARG A 194 -5.73 17.19 4.69
C ARG A 194 -4.36 17.54 4.11
N ALA A 195 -3.27 17.29 4.83
CA ALA A 195 -1.92 17.57 4.36
C ALA A 195 -1.36 16.35 3.61
N ALA A 196 -0.62 16.59 2.51
CA ALA A 196 -0.06 15.51 1.68
C ALA A 196 0.88 14.57 2.47
N ALA A 197 1.56 15.08 3.50
CA ALA A 197 2.45 14.32 4.38
C ALA A 197 1.78 13.87 5.70
N GLY A 198 0.46 14.04 5.85
CA GLY A 198 -0.25 13.79 7.11
C GLY A 198 0.10 14.76 8.26
N LYS A 199 0.98 15.74 8.01
CA LYS A 199 1.39 16.79 8.95
C LYS A 199 1.10 18.17 8.38
N ALA A 200 0.51 19.05 9.19
CA ALA A 200 0.48 20.48 8.93
C ALA A 200 1.50 21.17 9.84
N THR A 201 2.40 21.93 9.23
CA THR A 201 3.40 22.73 9.93
C THR A 201 2.95 24.19 9.94
N TYR A 202 3.10 24.86 11.07
CA TYR A 202 2.76 26.27 11.23
C TYR A 202 3.94 27.04 11.81
N GLY A 203 4.44 28.05 11.10
CA GLY A 203 5.47 28.95 11.61
C GLY A 203 4.92 30.32 12.00
N TRP A 204 5.67 31.39 11.72
CA TRP A 204 5.41 32.74 12.22
C TRP A 204 3.98 33.26 11.98
N PRO A 205 3.32 33.03 10.82
CA PRO A 205 1.96 33.50 10.60
C PRO A 205 0.93 32.99 11.62
N ALA A 206 1.14 31.80 12.20
CA ALA A 206 0.26 31.26 13.24
C ALA A 206 0.51 31.91 14.61
N TYR A 207 1.77 32.19 14.94
CA TYR A 207 2.13 32.95 16.14
C TYR A 207 1.65 34.40 16.07
N TYR A 208 1.65 35.01 14.88
CA TYR A 208 1.23 36.39 14.68
C TYR A 208 -0.23 36.64 15.12
N GLY A 209 -1.11 35.64 15.02
CA GLY A 209 -2.49 35.72 15.51
C GLY A 209 -2.61 35.86 17.04
N ALA A 210 -1.53 35.67 17.80
CA ALA A 210 -1.49 36.04 19.22
C ALA A 210 -1.27 37.55 19.43
N LEU A 211 -0.59 38.23 18.49
CA LEU A 211 -0.33 39.66 18.54
C LEU A 211 -1.55 40.44 18.04
N TYR A 212 -2.15 40.02 16.92
CA TYR A 212 -3.35 40.64 16.37
C TYR A 212 -4.60 39.88 16.77
N LEU A 213 -5.25 40.35 17.84
CA LEU A 213 -6.41 39.68 18.41
C LEU A 213 -7.58 39.63 17.40
N PRO A 214 -8.24 38.48 17.23
CA PRO A 214 -9.44 38.39 16.44
C PRO A 214 -10.55 39.30 16.99
N PRO A 215 -11.50 39.76 16.15
CA PRO A 215 -12.66 40.50 16.60
C PRO A 215 -13.49 39.68 17.61
N GLY A 216 -14.26 40.36 18.47
CA GLY A 216 -15.03 39.73 19.55
C GLY A 216 -15.99 38.65 19.04
N GLY A 217 -16.49 38.76 17.80
CA GLY A 217 -17.27 37.74 17.09
C GLY A 217 -16.62 36.37 16.90
N ASP A 218 -15.29 36.28 16.89
CA ASP A 218 -14.57 35.03 16.60
C ASP A 218 -14.64 34.03 17.77
N PRO A 219 -14.78 32.71 17.55
CA PRO A 219 -14.71 31.70 18.61
C PRO A 219 -13.29 31.33 19.09
N ALA A 220 -12.22 31.71 18.37
CA ALA A 220 -10.83 31.37 18.71
C ALA A 220 -10.34 32.12 19.96
N LEU A 221 -9.63 31.44 20.86
CA LEU A 221 -9.04 32.11 22.04
C LEU A 221 -7.73 32.83 21.70
N LEU A 222 -6.80 32.11 21.06
CA LEU A 222 -5.48 32.58 20.64
C LEU A 222 -5.24 32.10 19.21
N GLY A 223 -4.70 32.97 18.36
CA GLY A 223 -4.45 32.67 16.95
C GLY A 223 -5.68 32.76 16.06
N ASP A 224 -5.46 32.50 14.76
CA ASP A 224 -6.45 32.67 13.70
C ASP A 224 -7.24 31.38 13.38
N THR A 225 -6.91 30.28 14.07
CA THR A 225 -7.39 28.93 13.74
C THR A 225 -7.86 28.18 14.98
N VAL A 226 -9.12 27.73 14.96
CA VAL A 226 -9.74 26.95 16.05
C VAL A 226 -9.35 25.46 15.98
N MET A 227 -8.98 24.98 14.79
CA MET A 227 -8.73 23.55 14.52
C MET A 227 -7.26 23.17 14.78
N GLY A 228 -7.01 21.91 15.13
CA GLY A 228 -5.66 21.36 15.28
C GLY A 228 -4.97 21.64 16.63
N GLY A 229 -5.71 22.14 17.63
CA GLY A 229 -5.17 22.35 18.99
C GLY A 229 -4.12 23.46 19.08
N ILE A 230 -4.04 24.33 18.07
CA ILE A 230 -3.02 25.39 17.95
C ILE A 230 -3.09 26.37 19.14
N ALA A 231 -4.30 26.78 19.55
CA ALA A 231 -4.47 27.68 20.70
C ALA A 231 -3.84 27.12 21.99
N GLY A 232 -4.02 25.82 22.27
CA GLY A 232 -3.38 25.15 23.41
C GLY A 232 -1.86 25.10 23.30
N ARG A 233 -1.34 24.91 22.08
CA ARG A 233 0.11 24.88 21.84
C ARG A 233 0.74 26.26 21.98
N LEU A 234 0.12 27.30 21.40
CA LEU A 234 0.51 28.69 21.60
C LEU A 234 0.54 29.03 23.10
N LEU A 235 -0.48 28.62 23.84
CA LEU A 235 -0.54 28.78 25.29
C LEU A 235 0.63 28.08 26.01
N GLN A 236 0.94 26.83 25.65
CA GLN A 236 2.05 26.09 26.24
C GLN A 236 3.42 26.71 25.91
N VAL A 237 3.61 27.19 24.68
CA VAL A 237 4.83 27.89 24.25
C VAL A 237 5.01 29.21 25.00
N PHE A 238 3.94 29.98 25.17
CA PHE A 238 3.99 31.23 25.92
C PHE A 238 4.04 31.05 27.44
N LEU A 239 3.74 29.85 27.96
CA LEU A 239 3.98 29.50 29.37
C LEU A 239 5.37 28.89 29.61
N ASP A 240 6.15 28.69 28.54
CA ASP A 240 7.46 28.05 28.57
C ASP A 240 7.43 26.69 29.31
N LEU A 241 6.38 25.89 29.05
CA LEU A 241 6.25 24.61 29.71
C LEU A 241 7.34 23.65 29.20
N PRO A 242 8.14 23.07 30.11
CA PRO A 242 9.26 22.23 29.71
C PRO A 242 8.78 21.06 28.85
N GLY A 243 9.49 20.82 27.75
CA GLY A 243 9.22 19.69 26.84
C GLY A 243 7.93 19.81 26.01
N ALA A 244 7.25 20.97 25.93
CA ALA A 244 6.01 21.11 25.16
C ALA A 244 6.16 20.84 23.67
N ALA A 245 7.22 21.37 23.07
CA ALA A 245 7.52 21.12 21.66
C ALA A 245 7.87 19.65 21.40
N LEU A 246 8.68 19.05 22.28
CA LEU A 246 9.03 17.63 22.20
C LEU A 246 7.81 16.70 22.35
N LEU A 247 6.96 16.95 23.34
CA LEU A 247 5.71 16.21 23.54
C LEU A 247 4.80 16.28 22.31
N THR A 248 4.70 17.46 21.69
CA THR A 248 3.90 17.66 20.48
C THR A 248 4.44 16.81 19.33
N ARG A 249 5.75 16.86 19.07
CA ARG A 249 6.40 16.07 18.01
C ARG A 249 6.24 14.57 18.25
N LEU A 250 6.39 14.10 19.49
CA LEU A 250 6.19 12.69 19.88
C LEU A 250 4.74 12.23 19.66
N ARG A 251 3.74 13.04 20.05
CA ARG A 251 2.32 12.74 19.80
C ARG A 251 2.03 12.64 18.31
N THR A 252 2.53 13.58 17.51
CA THR A 252 2.33 13.55 16.06
C THR A 252 2.97 12.29 15.43
N ALA A 253 4.18 11.91 15.84
CA ALA A 253 4.81 10.69 15.35
C ALA A 253 4.06 9.41 15.76
N ARG A 254 3.57 9.35 17.01
CA ARG A 254 2.72 8.24 17.48
C ARG A 254 1.43 8.15 16.67
N ASP A 255 0.70 9.25 16.50
CA ASP A 255 -0.57 9.27 15.77
C ASP A 255 -0.38 8.82 14.31
N GLN A 256 0.74 9.18 13.68
CA GLN A 256 1.09 8.71 12.34
C GLN A 256 1.35 7.20 12.27
N LEU A 257 2.06 6.65 13.26
CA LEU A 257 2.29 5.21 13.32
C LEU A 257 0.99 4.45 13.57
N GLU A 258 0.09 4.98 14.39
CA GLU A 258 -1.25 4.42 14.56
C GLU A 258 -2.05 4.44 13.25
N GLU A 259 -2.05 5.56 12.53
CA GLU A 259 -2.77 5.67 11.26
C GLU A 259 -2.19 4.74 10.19
N ALA A 260 -0.85 4.65 10.10
CA ALA A 260 -0.16 3.71 9.22
C ALA A 260 -0.42 2.24 9.61
N ALA A 261 -0.52 1.93 10.91
CA ALA A 261 -0.88 0.60 11.39
C ALA A 261 -2.33 0.26 11.05
N ARG A 262 -3.27 1.19 11.26
CA ARG A 262 -4.68 1.02 10.88
C ARG A 262 -4.83 0.82 9.37
N ALA A 263 -4.12 1.59 8.56
CA ALA A 263 -4.10 1.44 7.11
C ALA A 263 -3.56 0.04 6.71
N ALA A 264 -2.43 -0.37 7.28
CA ALA A 264 -1.85 -1.69 7.05
C ALA A 264 -2.78 -2.82 7.50
N ASP A 265 -3.47 -2.68 8.64
CA ASP A 265 -4.45 -3.64 9.14
C ASP A 265 -5.67 -3.72 8.23
N THR A 266 -6.16 -2.59 7.72
CA THR A 266 -7.27 -2.56 6.75
C THR A 266 -6.88 -3.21 5.42
N ASP A 267 -5.66 -2.96 4.93
CA ASP A 267 -5.15 -3.60 3.71
C ASP A 267 -4.88 -5.09 3.91
N ALA A 268 -4.33 -5.49 5.06
CA ALA A 268 -4.14 -6.89 5.41
C ALA A 268 -5.49 -7.61 5.60
N ALA A 269 -6.51 -6.95 6.16
CA ALA A 269 -7.86 -7.48 6.27
C ALA A 269 -8.54 -7.58 4.90
N ARG A 270 -8.37 -6.58 4.02
CA ARG A 270 -8.87 -6.62 2.64
C ARG A 270 -8.23 -7.75 1.85
N THR A 271 -6.91 -7.89 1.92
CA THR A 271 -6.16 -8.98 1.28
C THR A 271 -6.60 -10.33 1.83
N ARG A 272 -6.72 -10.49 3.16
CA ARG A 272 -7.25 -11.73 3.77
C ARG A 272 -8.65 -12.07 3.26
N ARG A 273 -9.59 -11.12 3.23
CA ARG A 273 -10.94 -11.34 2.69
C ARG A 273 -10.93 -11.74 1.22
N LEU A 274 -10.09 -11.10 0.40
CA LEU A 274 -9.93 -11.45 -1.01
C LEU A 274 -9.39 -12.88 -1.16
N MET A 275 -8.33 -13.23 -0.43
CA MET A 275 -7.75 -14.58 -0.43
C MET A 275 -8.74 -15.64 0.07
N GLU A 276 -9.50 -15.37 1.14
CA GLU A 276 -10.55 -16.26 1.65
C GLU A 276 -11.65 -16.47 0.61
N SER A 277 -12.08 -15.42 -0.09
CA SER A 277 -13.08 -15.51 -1.15
C SER A 277 -12.59 -16.35 -2.34
N GLN A 278 -11.33 -16.21 -2.73
CA GLN A 278 -10.70 -16.99 -3.80
C GLN A 278 -10.56 -18.46 -3.39
N ARG A 279 -10.12 -18.73 -2.16
CA ARG A 279 -10.06 -20.08 -1.59
C ARG A 279 -11.43 -20.73 -1.60
N HIS A 280 -12.46 -20.04 -1.14
CA HIS A 280 -13.83 -20.54 -1.12
C HIS A 280 -14.31 -20.89 -2.53
N ALA A 281 -14.07 -20.02 -3.52
CA ALA A 281 -14.44 -20.28 -4.91
C ALA A 281 -13.74 -21.52 -5.49
N VAL A 282 -12.45 -21.74 -5.18
CA VAL A 282 -11.72 -22.94 -5.60
C VAL A 282 -12.29 -24.20 -4.96
N LEU A 283 -12.62 -24.16 -3.66
CA LEU A 283 -13.20 -25.30 -2.94
C LEU A 283 -14.59 -25.67 -3.49
N VAL A 284 -15.45 -24.68 -3.77
CA VAL A 284 -16.77 -24.92 -4.38
C VAL A 284 -16.64 -25.57 -5.75
N ARG A 285 -15.69 -25.10 -6.57
CA ARG A 285 -15.43 -25.70 -7.90
C ARG A 285 -14.88 -27.11 -7.81
N LEU A 286 -14.03 -27.38 -6.82
CA LEU A 286 -13.48 -28.72 -6.58
C LEU A 286 -14.59 -29.70 -6.19
N ASP A 287 -15.48 -29.30 -5.30
CA ASP A 287 -16.62 -30.12 -4.86
C ASP A 287 -17.59 -30.42 -6.02
N SER A 288 -17.90 -29.40 -6.84
CA SER A 288 -18.71 -29.56 -8.05
C SER A 288 -18.08 -30.54 -9.05
N ALA A 289 -16.77 -30.41 -9.32
CA ALA A 289 -16.07 -31.31 -10.24
C ALA A 289 -16.01 -32.76 -9.73
N ARG A 290 -15.81 -32.95 -8.41
CA ARG A 290 -15.86 -34.28 -7.77
C ARG A 290 -17.26 -34.90 -7.88
N THR A 291 -18.29 -34.11 -7.65
CA THR A 291 -19.69 -34.55 -7.75
C THR A 291 -20.04 -34.97 -9.19
N GLU A 292 -19.66 -34.17 -10.19
CA GLU A 292 -19.87 -34.49 -11.61
C GLU A 292 -19.15 -35.78 -12.01
N MET A 293 -17.90 -35.95 -11.57
CA MET A 293 -17.13 -37.17 -11.82
C MET A 293 -17.78 -38.41 -11.17
N ALA A 294 -18.38 -38.27 -9.98
CA ALA A 294 -19.09 -39.36 -9.31
C ALA A 294 -20.42 -39.73 -9.99
N GLN A 295 -21.07 -38.76 -10.66
CA GLN A 295 -22.32 -38.97 -11.40
C GLN A 295 -22.11 -39.64 -12.76
N LEU A 296 -20.90 -39.56 -13.33
CA LEU A 296 -20.48 -40.28 -14.54
C LEU A 296 -20.39 -41.81 -14.31
N ARG A 297 -21.53 -42.49 -14.32
CA ARG A 297 -21.59 -43.96 -14.24
C ARG A 297 -21.22 -44.61 -15.57
N ASN A 298 -20.44 -45.69 -15.51
CA ASN A 298 -20.38 -46.65 -16.62
C ASN A 298 -21.79 -47.21 -16.85
N PRO A 299 -22.25 -47.35 -18.11
CA PRO A 299 -23.50 -48.06 -18.37
C PRO A 299 -23.35 -49.51 -17.84
N PRO A 300 -24.30 -50.04 -17.05
CA PRO A 300 -24.21 -51.36 -16.44
C PRO A 300 -24.01 -52.50 -17.45
N GLN A 301 -24.39 -52.27 -18.71
CA GLN A 301 -24.19 -53.17 -19.85
C GLN A 301 -22.71 -53.37 -20.21
N ALA A 302 -21.82 -52.41 -19.93
CA ALA A 302 -20.40 -52.52 -20.28
C ALA A 302 -19.65 -53.56 -19.41
N ALA A 303 -20.02 -53.70 -18.14
CA ALA A 303 -19.42 -54.69 -17.24
C ALA A 303 -19.77 -56.13 -17.67
N ALA A 304 -21.01 -56.37 -18.07
CA ALA A 304 -21.47 -57.66 -18.59
C ALA A 304 -20.76 -58.02 -19.91
N LEU A 305 -20.60 -57.06 -20.81
CA LEU A 305 -19.90 -57.28 -22.08
C LEU A 305 -18.40 -57.52 -21.91
N LEU A 306 -17.74 -56.90 -20.93
CA LEU A 306 -16.32 -57.17 -20.63
C LEU A 306 -16.09 -58.62 -20.19
N ASP A 307 -16.99 -59.16 -19.35
CA ASP A 307 -16.95 -60.55 -18.93
C ASP A 307 -17.23 -61.52 -20.10
N GLU A 308 -18.15 -61.12 -20.98
CA GLU A 308 -18.46 -61.88 -22.19
C GLU A 308 -17.30 -61.89 -23.21
N VAL A 309 -16.59 -60.77 -23.39
CA VAL A 309 -15.37 -60.71 -24.21
C VAL A 309 -14.34 -61.68 -23.67
N SER A 310 -14.01 -61.62 -22.38
CA SER A 310 -13.03 -62.51 -21.73
C SER A 310 -13.37 -63.99 -21.96
N THR A 311 -14.64 -64.35 -21.76
CA THR A 311 -15.14 -65.71 -21.98
C THR A 311 -15.02 -66.15 -23.45
N ARG A 312 -15.38 -65.28 -24.41
CA ARG A 312 -15.29 -65.58 -25.84
C ARG A 312 -13.84 -65.65 -26.33
N THR A 313 -12.93 -64.84 -25.78
CA THR A 313 -11.49 -64.92 -26.05
C THR A 313 -10.93 -66.28 -25.66
N GLY A 314 -11.25 -66.78 -24.45
CA GLY A 314 -10.81 -68.11 -24.02
C GLY A 314 -11.28 -69.23 -24.97
N LYS A 315 -12.53 -69.16 -25.42
CA LYS A 315 -13.10 -70.13 -26.38
C LYS A 315 -12.45 -70.03 -27.77
N ALA A 316 -12.14 -68.82 -28.24
CA ALA A 316 -11.48 -68.60 -29.53
C ALA A 316 -10.03 -69.12 -29.51
N VAL A 317 -9.29 -68.86 -28.43
CA VAL A 317 -7.91 -69.37 -28.25
C VAL A 317 -7.88 -70.90 -28.21
N ALA A 318 -8.81 -71.52 -27.49
CA ALA A 318 -8.92 -72.98 -27.44
C ALA A 318 -9.22 -73.59 -28.82
N ALA A 319 -10.15 -73.00 -29.58
CA ALA A 319 -10.49 -73.47 -30.92
C ALA A 319 -9.33 -73.33 -31.93
N GLU A 320 -8.55 -72.25 -31.83
CA GLU A 320 -7.34 -72.05 -32.64
C GLU A 320 -6.22 -73.05 -32.28
N ALA A 321 -6.11 -73.45 -31.02
CA ALA A 321 -5.18 -74.49 -30.61
C ALA A 321 -5.56 -75.85 -31.21
N SER A 322 -6.84 -76.23 -31.15
CA SER A 322 -7.34 -77.47 -31.79
C SER A 322 -7.16 -77.48 -33.31
N LEU A 323 -7.37 -76.34 -33.98
CA LEU A 323 -7.14 -76.23 -35.42
C LEU A 323 -5.66 -76.46 -35.77
N ARG A 324 -4.74 -75.98 -34.95
CA ARG A 324 -3.31 -76.18 -35.15
C ARG A 324 -2.94 -77.67 -35.07
N GLU A 325 -3.43 -78.36 -34.05
CA GLU A 325 -3.22 -79.80 -33.87
C GLU A 325 -3.79 -80.64 -35.03
N ALA A 326 -5.00 -80.29 -35.50
CA ALA A 326 -5.63 -80.95 -36.63
C ALA A 326 -4.86 -80.72 -37.95
N ARG A 327 -4.24 -79.54 -38.14
CA ARG A 327 -3.37 -79.25 -39.29
C ARG A 327 -2.08 -80.06 -39.25
N GLU A 328 -1.42 -80.11 -38.10
CA GLU A 328 -0.20 -80.90 -37.91
C GLU A 328 -0.46 -82.40 -38.18
N THR A 329 -1.58 -82.92 -37.68
CA THR A 329 -2.01 -84.30 -37.92
C THR A 329 -2.27 -84.58 -39.41
N TYR A 330 -2.97 -83.67 -40.10
CA TYR A 330 -3.21 -83.77 -41.53
C TYR A 330 -1.90 -83.77 -42.35
N GLU A 331 -0.96 -82.86 -42.03
CA GLU A 331 0.33 -82.78 -42.71
C GLU A 331 1.16 -84.05 -42.54
N ALA A 332 1.18 -84.62 -41.32
CA ALA A 332 1.88 -85.87 -41.05
C ALA A 332 1.29 -87.05 -41.85
N LEU A 333 -0.04 -87.19 -41.89
CA LEU A 333 -0.71 -88.27 -42.62
C LEU A 333 -0.61 -88.11 -44.14
N ARG A 334 -0.66 -86.88 -44.64
CA ARG A 334 -0.38 -86.57 -46.05
C ARG A 334 1.03 -86.97 -46.43
N TRP A 335 2.02 -86.66 -45.59
CA TRP A 335 3.41 -87.06 -45.82
C TRP A 335 3.56 -88.57 -45.83
N GLN A 336 2.94 -89.29 -44.89
CA GLN A 336 2.94 -90.76 -44.85
C GLN A 336 2.34 -91.36 -46.11
N ARG A 337 1.18 -90.86 -46.56
CA ARG A 337 0.55 -91.30 -47.81
C ARG A 337 1.44 -91.06 -49.04
N GLN A 338 2.19 -89.96 -49.08
CA GLN A 338 3.16 -89.70 -50.14
C GLN A 338 4.33 -90.69 -50.10
N GLN A 339 4.81 -91.09 -48.92
CA GLN A 339 5.85 -92.12 -48.80
C GLN A 339 5.35 -93.50 -49.24
N ASP A 340 4.13 -93.88 -48.85
CA ASP A 340 3.53 -95.16 -49.25
C ASP A 340 3.29 -95.23 -50.76
N GLU A 341 2.87 -94.11 -51.37
CA GLU A 341 2.69 -94.01 -52.82
C GLU A 341 4.02 -94.10 -53.57
N LYS A 342 5.06 -93.44 -53.05
CA LYS A 342 6.41 -93.55 -53.59
C LYS A 342 6.92 -94.99 -53.49
N LEU A 343 6.79 -95.64 -52.33
CA LEU A 343 7.22 -97.03 -52.14
C LEU A 343 6.54 -97.97 -53.15
N LEU A 344 5.22 -97.83 -53.35
CA LEU A 344 4.51 -98.64 -54.33
C LEU A 344 5.02 -98.39 -55.76
N ASN A 345 5.26 -97.13 -56.14
CA ASN A 345 5.79 -96.79 -57.46
C ASN A 345 7.21 -97.34 -57.64
N ASP A 346 8.10 -97.18 -56.65
CA ASP A 346 9.46 -97.69 -56.67
C ASP A 346 9.44 -99.22 -56.87
N LEU A 347 8.57 -99.95 -56.16
CA LEU A 347 8.41 -101.41 -56.34
C LEU A 347 7.90 -101.79 -57.74
N LEU A 348 6.90 -101.08 -58.28
CA LEU A 348 6.35 -101.32 -59.62
C LEU A 348 7.36 -101.00 -60.72
N GLU A 349 8.12 -99.92 -60.56
CA GLU A 349 9.19 -99.51 -61.47
C GLU A 349 10.34 -100.53 -61.44
N ASP A 350 10.78 -100.97 -60.26
CA ASP A 350 11.82 -101.98 -60.10
C ASP A 350 11.40 -103.33 -60.70
N HIS A 351 10.15 -103.77 -60.46
CA HIS A 351 9.62 -105.00 -61.05
C HIS A 351 9.55 -104.91 -62.59
N SER A 352 9.04 -103.80 -63.11
CA SER A 352 8.93 -103.56 -64.56
C SER A 352 10.30 -103.45 -65.23
N ALA A 353 11.24 -102.76 -64.59
CA ALA A 353 12.62 -102.63 -65.05
C ALA A 353 13.31 -103.99 -65.07
N GLY A 354 13.14 -104.80 -64.02
CA GLY A 354 13.62 -106.18 -63.96
C GLY A 354 13.13 -107.00 -65.14
N LEU A 355 11.81 -107.07 -65.37
CA LEU A 355 11.23 -107.80 -66.50
C LEU A 355 11.75 -107.32 -67.86
N PHE A 356 11.88 -106.00 -68.04
CA PHE A 356 12.39 -105.43 -69.28
C PHE A 356 13.86 -105.79 -69.53
N PHE A 357 14.74 -105.60 -68.54
CA PHE A 357 16.18 -105.86 -68.70
C PHE A 357 16.51 -107.36 -68.78
N HIS A 358 15.80 -108.21 -68.04
CA HIS A 358 15.94 -109.67 -68.14
C HIS A 358 15.36 -110.25 -69.44
N GLY A 359 14.47 -109.53 -70.13
CA GLY A 359 13.87 -109.94 -71.40
C GLY A 359 14.68 -109.58 -72.66
N LEU A 360 15.81 -108.87 -72.53
CA LEU A 360 16.63 -108.47 -73.67
C LEU A 360 17.48 -109.64 -74.19
N ASP A 361 17.40 -109.93 -75.49
CA ASP A 361 18.29 -110.88 -76.19
C ASP A 361 19.28 -110.10 -77.10
N PRO A 362 20.33 -109.48 -76.54
CA PRO A 362 21.24 -108.65 -77.32
C PRO A 362 22.02 -109.50 -78.34
N ALA A 363 22.06 -109.03 -79.60
CA ALA A 363 22.82 -109.70 -80.64
C ALA A 363 24.34 -109.64 -80.41
N ALA A 364 24.80 -108.56 -79.78
CA ALA A 364 26.19 -108.25 -79.46
C ALA A 364 26.31 -107.70 -78.03
N CYS A 365 27.49 -107.81 -77.41
CA CYS A 365 27.74 -107.23 -76.09
C CYS A 365 27.59 -105.70 -76.15
N PRO A 366 26.72 -105.06 -75.35
CA PRO A 366 26.48 -103.62 -75.41
C PRO A 366 27.69 -102.77 -74.97
N ARG A 367 28.74 -103.38 -74.40
CA ARG A 367 29.94 -102.68 -73.94
C ARG A 367 31.11 -102.73 -74.92
N CYS A 368 31.27 -103.83 -75.65
CA CYS A 368 32.39 -104.02 -76.58
C CYS A 368 31.97 -104.37 -78.02
N GLU A 369 30.67 -104.38 -78.28
CA GLU A 369 30.02 -104.60 -79.59
C GLU A 369 30.35 -105.95 -80.25
N HIS A 370 31.00 -106.86 -79.54
CA HIS A 370 31.32 -108.18 -80.06
C HIS A 370 30.07 -109.06 -80.16
N PRO A 371 29.85 -109.80 -81.27
CA PRO A 371 28.69 -110.65 -81.43
C PRO A 371 28.67 -111.77 -80.39
N ILE A 372 27.52 -111.95 -79.75
CA ILE A 372 27.34 -112.99 -78.74
C ILE A 372 27.14 -114.32 -79.45
N ARG A 373 28.02 -115.29 -79.16
CA ARG A 373 27.99 -116.61 -79.81
C ARG A 373 26.74 -117.40 -79.43
N PRO A 374 26.17 -118.22 -80.34
CA PRO A 374 24.96 -119.01 -80.07
C PRO A 374 25.07 -119.91 -78.84
N GLU A 375 26.27 -120.44 -78.56
CA GLU A 375 26.51 -121.32 -77.41
C GLU A 375 26.33 -120.58 -76.07
N ARG A 376 26.70 -119.29 -76.02
CA ARG A 376 26.51 -118.45 -74.82
C ARG A 376 25.05 -118.15 -74.55
N ARG A 377 24.25 -117.89 -75.59
CA ARG A 377 22.79 -117.73 -75.46
C ARG A 377 22.09 -119.03 -75.06
N ALA A 378 22.62 -120.17 -75.49
CA ALA A 378 22.14 -121.47 -75.05
C ALA A 378 22.48 -121.74 -73.58
N ALA A 379 23.66 -121.29 -73.13
CA ALA A 379 24.08 -121.40 -71.73
C ALA A 379 23.23 -120.52 -70.80
N GLU A 380 22.86 -119.30 -71.20
CA GLU A 380 21.95 -118.46 -70.41
C GLU A 380 20.59 -119.15 -70.20
N ARG A 381 20.00 -119.68 -71.28
CA ARG A 381 18.70 -120.38 -71.22
C ARG A 381 18.70 -121.69 -70.44
N LYS A 382 19.81 -122.44 -70.44
CA LYS A 382 19.86 -123.80 -69.85
C LYS A 382 20.53 -123.86 -68.49
N LEU A 383 21.50 -122.99 -68.25
CA LEU A 383 22.39 -123.02 -67.09
C LEU A 383 22.30 -121.75 -66.24
N GLY A 384 21.54 -120.73 -66.69
CA GLY A 384 21.44 -119.46 -65.97
C GLY A 384 22.72 -118.63 -66.00
N ILE A 385 23.59 -118.79 -66.99
CA ILE A 385 24.87 -118.05 -67.06
C ILE A 385 24.74 -116.93 -68.10
N CYS A 386 24.94 -115.67 -67.70
CA CYS A 386 24.67 -114.51 -68.55
C CYS A 386 25.45 -114.59 -69.88
N ALA A 387 24.77 -114.47 -71.02
CA ALA A 387 25.42 -114.56 -72.32
C ALA A 387 26.40 -113.40 -72.59
N VAL A 388 26.22 -112.26 -71.89
CA VAL A 388 27.07 -111.07 -71.98
C VAL A 388 28.32 -111.22 -71.09
N CYS A 389 28.15 -111.28 -69.77
CA CYS A 389 29.26 -111.21 -68.81
C CYS A 389 29.75 -112.56 -68.27
N THR A 390 29.06 -113.67 -68.54
CA THR A 390 29.36 -115.02 -68.02
C THR A 390 29.31 -115.22 -66.51
N GLU A 391 28.87 -114.21 -65.76
CA GLU A 391 28.52 -114.40 -64.36
C GLU A 391 27.25 -115.27 -64.26
N PRO A 392 27.10 -116.13 -63.24
CA PRO A 392 25.81 -116.73 -62.93
C PRO A 392 24.77 -115.64 -62.76
N VAL A 393 23.74 -115.69 -63.60
CA VAL A 393 22.47 -115.02 -63.34
C VAL A 393 21.76 -115.94 -62.37
N ASP A 394 21.35 -115.39 -61.22
CA ASP A 394 20.45 -116.14 -60.37
C ASP A 394 19.17 -116.37 -61.18
N ALA A 395 19.03 -117.58 -61.74
CA ALA A 395 17.86 -118.02 -62.48
C ALA A 395 16.74 -118.46 -61.52
N GLY A 396 16.85 -118.09 -60.24
CA GLY A 396 15.67 -117.87 -59.44
C GLY A 396 14.90 -116.74 -60.10
N GLU A 397 13.75 -117.07 -60.71
CA GLU A 397 12.66 -116.11 -60.69
C GLU A 397 12.66 -115.51 -59.27
N PRO A 398 12.80 -114.18 -59.07
CA PRO A 398 12.50 -113.64 -57.75
C PRO A 398 11.13 -114.22 -57.42
N ASP A 399 11.02 -114.92 -56.28
CA ASP A 399 9.85 -115.74 -56.01
C ASP A 399 8.63 -114.89 -56.33
N ARG A 400 7.89 -115.25 -57.39
CA ARG A 400 6.83 -114.37 -57.90
C ARG A 400 5.82 -114.09 -56.79
N ASP A 401 5.75 -115.01 -55.83
CA ASP A 401 4.99 -114.92 -54.61
C ASP A 401 5.58 -113.87 -53.63
N GLU A 402 6.90 -113.75 -53.45
CA GLU A 402 7.50 -112.71 -52.58
C GLU A 402 7.37 -111.29 -53.14
N VAL A 403 7.61 -111.09 -54.44
CA VAL A 403 7.46 -109.75 -55.07
C VAL A 403 5.98 -109.36 -55.15
N GLY A 404 5.11 -110.30 -55.49
CA GLY A 404 3.66 -110.09 -55.50
C GLY A 404 3.12 -109.75 -54.10
N MET A 405 3.59 -110.43 -53.06
CA MET A 405 3.22 -110.13 -51.67
C MET A 405 3.70 -108.73 -51.24
N ALA A 406 4.91 -108.31 -51.61
CA ALA A 406 5.43 -106.98 -51.30
C ALA A 406 4.63 -105.85 -51.99
N GLU A 407 4.23 -106.05 -53.25
CA GLU A 407 3.34 -105.11 -53.95
C GLU A 407 1.94 -105.06 -53.32
N GLU A 408 1.36 -106.20 -52.97
CA GLU A 408 0.05 -106.26 -52.32
C GLU A 408 0.06 -105.58 -50.95
N GLU A 409 1.12 -105.79 -50.17
CA GLU A 409 1.33 -105.10 -48.90
C GLU A 409 1.47 -103.58 -49.10
N ALA A 410 2.25 -103.13 -50.08
CA ALA A 410 2.41 -101.70 -50.40
C ALA A 410 1.08 -101.08 -50.88
N ARG A 411 0.28 -101.79 -51.70
CA ARG A 411 -1.07 -101.35 -52.11
C ARG A 411 -2.01 -101.24 -50.92
N TRP A 412 -1.95 -102.19 -49.99
CA TRP A 412 -2.74 -102.15 -48.77
C TRP A 412 -2.35 -100.97 -47.87
N ARG A 413 -1.04 -100.73 -47.67
CA ARG A 413 -0.53 -99.58 -46.91
C ARG A 413 -0.97 -98.25 -47.51
N LEU A 414 -0.84 -98.07 -48.84
CA LEU A 414 -1.30 -96.87 -49.54
C LEU A 414 -2.81 -96.66 -49.39
N LYS A 415 -3.61 -97.73 -49.44
CA LYS A 415 -5.06 -97.65 -49.21
C LYS A 415 -5.36 -97.19 -47.78
N ALA A 416 -4.66 -97.75 -46.79
CA ALA A 416 -4.82 -97.38 -45.39
C ALA A 416 -4.41 -95.91 -45.12
N SER A 417 -3.27 -95.45 -45.66
CA SER A 417 -2.83 -94.06 -45.50
C SER A 417 -3.69 -93.06 -46.27
N ARG A 418 -4.24 -93.42 -47.44
CA ARG A 418 -5.23 -92.60 -48.15
C ARG A 418 -6.49 -92.39 -47.30
N GLN A 419 -7.02 -93.46 -46.71
CA GLN A 419 -8.19 -93.36 -45.83
C GLN A 419 -7.89 -92.53 -44.58
N ALA A 420 -6.69 -92.66 -44.01
CA ALA A 420 -6.27 -91.85 -42.86
C ALA A 420 -6.11 -90.36 -43.21
N GLU A 421 -5.52 -90.02 -44.36
CA GLU A 421 -5.44 -88.63 -44.85
C GLU A 421 -6.83 -88.02 -45.06
N GLU A 422 -7.76 -88.77 -45.65
CA GLU A 422 -9.13 -88.30 -45.92
C GLU A 422 -9.88 -87.98 -44.62
N LEU A 423 -9.80 -88.86 -43.62
CA LEU A 423 -10.37 -88.63 -42.29
C LEU A 423 -9.73 -87.41 -41.60
N ALA A 424 -8.40 -87.26 -41.70
CA ALA A 424 -7.70 -86.11 -41.13
C ALA A 424 -8.01 -84.79 -41.85
N SER A 425 -8.21 -84.81 -43.17
CA SER A 425 -8.65 -83.64 -43.93
C SER A 425 -10.05 -83.20 -43.50
N ALA A 426 -10.99 -84.15 -43.37
CA ALA A 426 -12.33 -83.87 -42.90
C ALA A 426 -12.32 -83.26 -41.48
N HIS A 427 -11.52 -83.83 -40.57
CA HIS A 427 -11.37 -83.32 -39.20
C HIS A 427 -10.74 -81.92 -39.14
N ARG A 428 -9.72 -81.65 -39.96
CA ARG A 428 -9.12 -80.32 -40.11
C ARG A 428 -10.15 -79.30 -40.57
N ASP A 429 -10.95 -79.64 -41.57
CA ASP A 429 -11.93 -78.72 -42.16
C ASP A 429 -13.09 -78.42 -41.20
N GLU A 430 -13.55 -79.43 -40.45
CA GLU A 430 -14.54 -79.26 -39.38
C GLU A 430 -14.00 -78.35 -38.27
N THR A 431 -12.76 -78.58 -37.83
CA THR A 431 -12.11 -77.78 -36.78
C THR A 431 -11.83 -76.35 -37.26
N ALA A 432 -11.52 -76.17 -38.55
CA ALA A 432 -11.34 -74.84 -39.15
C ALA A 432 -12.64 -74.04 -39.17
N ALA A 433 -13.76 -74.66 -39.53
CA ALA A 433 -15.07 -74.04 -39.49
C ALA A 433 -15.46 -73.65 -38.05
N TYR A 434 -15.17 -74.51 -37.08
CA TYR A 434 -15.41 -74.25 -35.65
C TYR A 434 -14.59 -73.05 -35.14
N ALA A 435 -13.29 -73.00 -35.43
CA ALA A 435 -12.42 -71.89 -35.04
C ALA A 435 -12.82 -70.55 -35.69
N ALA A 436 -13.20 -70.57 -36.97
CA ALA A 436 -13.71 -69.41 -37.67
C ALA A 436 -15.00 -68.87 -37.02
N GLY A 437 -15.93 -69.75 -36.64
CA GLY A 437 -17.16 -69.37 -35.93
C GLY A 437 -16.89 -68.73 -34.56
N ARG A 438 -15.91 -69.22 -33.79
CA ARG A 438 -15.52 -68.62 -32.50
C ARG A 438 -14.87 -67.25 -32.66
N ARG A 439 -14.01 -67.08 -33.68
CA ARG A 439 -13.40 -65.78 -34.00
C ARG A 439 -14.46 -64.75 -34.39
N ALA A 440 -15.42 -65.13 -35.23
CA ALA A 440 -16.52 -64.25 -35.64
C ALA A 440 -17.38 -63.81 -34.44
N ALA A 441 -17.69 -64.74 -33.53
CA ALA A 441 -18.45 -64.45 -32.32
C ALA A 441 -17.70 -63.51 -31.34
N LEU A 442 -16.38 -63.60 -31.26
CA LEU A 442 -15.58 -62.65 -30.46
C LEU A 442 -15.62 -61.24 -31.07
N ALA A 443 -15.41 -61.14 -32.38
CA ALA A 443 -15.40 -59.87 -33.10
C ALA A 443 -16.75 -59.13 -33.10
N GLU A 444 -17.86 -59.83 -32.87
CA GLU A 444 -19.18 -59.23 -32.66
C GLU A 444 -19.26 -58.51 -31.31
N VAL A 445 -18.90 -59.18 -30.21
CA VAL A 445 -18.96 -58.59 -28.86
C VAL A 445 -17.95 -57.47 -28.69
N GLU A 446 -16.77 -57.58 -29.32
CA GLU A 446 -15.79 -56.49 -29.34
C GLU A 446 -16.33 -55.22 -30.03
N ARG A 447 -17.13 -55.37 -31.10
CA ARG A 447 -17.80 -54.24 -31.76
C ARG A 447 -18.92 -53.65 -30.92
N ASP A 448 -19.71 -54.49 -30.24
CA ASP A 448 -20.77 -54.02 -29.34
C ASP A 448 -20.19 -53.25 -28.15
N LEU A 449 -19.08 -53.75 -27.58
CA LEU A 449 -18.34 -53.07 -26.52
C LEU A 449 -17.75 -51.74 -27.00
N ALA A 450 -17.19 -51.69 -28.22
CA ALA A 450 -16.67 -50.46 -28.80
C ALA A 450 -17.76 -49.41 -29.06
N THR A 451 -18.96 -49.84 -29.47
CA THR A 451 -20.11 -48.96 -29.70
C THR A 451 -20.68 -48.40 -28.39
N LEU A 452 -20.68 -49.20 -27.32
CA LEU A 452 -21.12 -48.76 -25.99
C LEU A 452 -20.09 -47.87 -25.27
N ARG A 453 -18.80 -48.05 -25.57
CA ARG A 453 -17.72 -47.15 -25.13
C ARG A 453 -17.57 -46.01 -26.13
N ASP A 454 -18.63 -45.23 -26.32
CA ASP A 454 -18.55 -44.03 -27.15
C ASP A 454 -17.44 -43.10 -26.61
N GLY A 455 -16.60 -42.57 -27.51
CA GLY A 455 -15.36 -41.88 -27.16
C GLY A 455 -15.56 -40.67 -26.23
N GLY A 456 -16.77 -40.10 -26.20
CA GLY A 456 -17.15 -38.99 -25.33
C GLY A 456 -17.12 -39.30 -23.83
N TYR A 457 -17.41 -40.54 -23.39
CA TYR A 457 -17.42 -40.86 -21.95
C TYR A 457 -16.01 -40.86 -21.36
N GLU A 458 -15.07 -41.58 -21.98
CA GLU A 458 -13.68 -41.65 -21.52
C GLU A 458 -12.99 -40.29 -21.62
N GLN A 459 -13.27 -39.53 -22.69
CA GLN A 459 -12.78 -38.17 -22.84
C GLN A 459 -13.29 -37.26 -21.71
N ARG A 460 -14.60 -37.24 -21.45
CA ARG A 460 -15.20 -36.40 -20.40
C ARG A 460 -14.67 -36.75 -19.01
N ARG A 461 -14.48 -38.05 -18.75
CA ARG A 461 -13.91 -38.53 -17.49
C ARG A 461 -12.44 -38.15 -17.33
N GLY A 462 -11.67 -38.14 -18.41
CA GLY A 462 -10.30 -37.61 -18.45
C GLY A 462 -10.24 -36.12 -18.11
N GLU A 463 -11.07 -35.31 -18.77
CA GLU A 463 -11.15 -33.85 -18.54
C GLU A 463 -11.46 -33.50 -17.09
N LEU A 464 -12.41 -34.20 -16.46
CA LEU A 464 -12.78 -33.97 -15.07
C LEU A 464 -11.68 -34.39 -14.09
N ARG A 465 -10.95 -35.48 -14.38
CA ARG A 465 -9.81 -35.91 -13.56
C ARG A 465 -8.69 -34.86 -13.56
N ASP A 466 -8.37 -34.30 -14.72
CA ASP A 466 -7.37 -33.25 -14.85
C ASP A 466 -7.81 -31.96 -14.16
N LEU A 467 -9.11 -31.62 -14.24
CA LEU A 467 -9.68 -30.48 -13.53
C LEU A 467 -9.59 -30.64 -12.01
N VAL A 468 -9.92 -31.82 -11.47
CA VAL A 468 -9.81 -32.11 -10.03
C VAL A 468 -8.36 -31.98 -9.58
N ALA A 469 -7.40 -32.59 -10.28
CA ALA A 469 -5.98 -32.52 -9.93
C ALA A 469 -5.45 -31.07 -9.90
N ARG A 470 -5.85 -30.23 -10.88
CA ARG A 470 -5.48 -28.80 -10.89
C ARG A 470 -6.08 -28.03 -9.72
N LEU A 471 -7.36 -28.26 -9.39
CA LEU A 471 -8.04 -27.57 -8.29
C LEU A 471 -7.50 -28.01 -6.92
N GLU A 472 -7.12 -29.28 -6.76
CA GLU A 472 -6.45 -29.79 -5.56
C GLU A 472 -5.07 -29.15 -5.38
N GLY A 473 -4.26 -29.07 -6.45
CA GLY A 473 -2.97 -28.37 -6.40
C GLY A 473 -3.13 -26.89 -6.02
N ALA A 474 -4.14 -26.21 -6.59
CA ALA A 474 -4.46 -24.84 -6.22
C ALA A 474 -4.89 -24.72 -4.75
N ALA A 475 -5.68 -25.66 -4.23
CA ALA A 475 -6.11 -25.68 -2.83
C ALA A 475 -4.93 -25.84 -1.86
N SER A 476 -4.01 -26.77 -2.14
CA SER A 476 -2.83 -27.02 -1.29
C SER A 476 -1.85 -25.85 -1.23
N ALA A 477 -1.73 -25.04 -2.29
CA ALA A 477 -0.87 -23.85 -2.29
C ALA A 477 -1.30 -22.80 -1.25
N TRP A 478 -2.59 -22.76 -0.88
CA TRP A 478 -3.11 -21.81 0.10
C TRP A 478 -2.77 -22.17 1.55
N ASP A 479 -2.52 -23.45 1.85
CA ASP A 479 -2.18 -23.91 3.20
C ASP A 479 -0.71 -23.63 3.57
N ALA A 480 0.13 -23.24 2.59
CA ALA A 480 1.57 -23.03 2.75
C ALA A 480 2.00 -21.55 2.99
N LEU A 481 1.05 -20.61 3.12
CA LEU A 481 1.36 -19.19 3.32
C LEU A 481 1.72 -18.89 4.79
N PRO A 482 2.95 -18.40 5.09
CA PRO A 482 3.31 -17.99 6.44
C PRO A 482 2.70 -16.62 6.77
N GLY A 483 2.13 -16.48 7.97
CA GLY A 483 1.82 -15.19 8.57
C GLY A 483 2.76 -14.92 9.73
N THR A 484 3.65 -13.94 9.61
CA THR A 484 4.31 -13.36 10.81
C THR A 484 4.21 -11.83 10.77
N PRO A 485 3.73 -11.19 11.84
CA PRO A 485 3.76 -9.74 11.97
C PRO A 485 5.17 -9.23 12.26
N ASP A 486 5.48 -8.03 11.76
CA ASP A 486 6.78 -7.36 11.92
C ASP A 486 6.97 -6.83 13.34
N ARG A 487 7.73 -7.57 14.15
CA ARG A 487 8.04 -7.28 15.56
C ARG A 487 8.72 -5.92 15.78
N ARG A 488 9.37 -5.36 14.74
CA ARG A 488 10.13 -4.11 14.84
C ARG A 488 9.25 -2.85 14.94
N ARG A 489 8.02 -2.90 14.42
CA ARG A 489 7.05 -1.79 14.52
C ARG A 489 6.45 -1.64 15.91
N ASP A 490 6.29 -2.74 16.63
CA ASP A 490 5.72 -2.71 17.98
C ASP A 490 6.66 -2.00 18.98
N ASP A 491 7.97 -2.23 18.89
CA ASP A 491 8.96 -1.62 19.79
C ASP A 491 8.98 -0.08 19.67
N VAL A 492 8.88 0.46 18.44
CA VAL A 492 8.83 1.92 18.21
C VAL A 492 7.59 2.52 18.86
N ARG A 493 6.42 1.89 18.71
CA ARG A 493 5.17 2.38 19.29
C ARG A 493 5.24 2.42 20.81
N VAL A 494 5.73 1.35 21.43
CA VAL A 494 5.88 1.25 22.89
C VAL A 494 6.77 2.36 23.45
N VAL A 495 7.88 2.67 22.77
CA VAL A 495 8.78 3.77 23.16
C VAL A 495 8.09 5.14 23.09
N LEU A 496 7.34 5.41 22.02
CA LEU A 496 6.66 6.70 21.86
C LEU A 496 5.52 6.88 22.85
N ASP A 497 4.72 5.85 23.11
CA ASP A 497 3.63 5.90 24.09
C ASP A 497 4.16 6.23 25.49
N ALA A 498 5.20 5.51 25.92
CA ALA A 498 5.83 5.76 27.22
C ALA A 498 6.44 7.17 27.31
N ALA A 499 7.07 7.66 26.25
CA ALA A 499 7.62 9.02 26.21
C ALA A 499 6.53 10.09 26.29
N VAL A 500 5.41 9.90 25.58
CA VAL A 500 4.25 10.81 25.61
C VAL A 500 3.62 10.84 27.00
N ASP A 501 3.46 9.69 27.66
CA ASP A 501 2.85 9.60 28.98
C ASP A 501 3.72 10.27 30.05
N LEU A 502 5.03 9.99 30.06
CA LEU A 502 5.97 10.61 31.00
C LEU A 502 6.00 12.13 30.85
N LEU A 503 6.15 12.64 29.63
CA LEU A 503 6.16 14.08 29.38
C LEU A 503 4.81 14.73 29.69
N THR A 504 3.69 14.05 29.44
CA THR A 504 2.36 14.55 29.83
C THR A 504 2.24 14.68 31.34
N GLY A 505 2.78 13.71 32.10
CA GLY A 505 2.85 13.76 33.56
C GLY A 505 3.73 14.90 34.07
N ASP A 506 4.92 15.07 33.50
CA ASP A 506 5.85 16.14 33.89
C ASP A 506 5.26 17.53 33.62
N GLN A 507 4.62 17.71 32.46
CA GLN A 507 3.89 18.93 32.15
C GLN A 507 2.69 19.14 33.06
N ALA A 508 2.02 18.07 33.48
CA ALA A 508 0.91 18.18 34.40
C ALA A 508 1.36 18.73 35.75
N ALA A 509 2.43 18.14 36.31
CA ALA A 509 3.03 18.54 37.58
C ALA A 509 3.65 19.95 37.52
N ALA A 510 4.39 20.27 36.46
CA ALA A 510 4.98 21.60 36.28
C ALA A 510 3.91 22.68 36.05
N GLY A 511 2.81 22.31 35.38
CA GLY A 511 1.74 23.21 34.97
C GLY A 511 0.67 23.47 36.03
N GLU A 512 0.44 22.58 37.00
CA GLU A 512 -0.71 22.69 37.91
C GLU A 512 -0.78 24.04 38.64
N LYS A 513 0.27 24.36 39.42
CA LYS A 513 0.36 25.66 40.10
C LYS A 513 0.37 26.83 39.12
N LEU A 514 0.95 26.66 37.94
CA LEU A 514 1.03 27.65 36.87
C LEU A 514 -0.34 28.04 36.33
N PHE A 515 -1.18 27.04 36.04
CA PHE A 515 -2.52 27.24 35.51
C PHE A 515 -3.46 27.80 36.57
N ASP A 516 -3.35 27.41 37.84
CA ASP A 516 -4.14 28.02 38.93
C ASP A 516 -3.82 29.50 39.12
N GLU A 517 -2.53 29.81 39.10
CA GLU A 517 -2.00 31.18 39.10
C GLU A 517 -2.48 31.99 37.89
N LEU A 518 -2.45 31.40 36.70
CA LEU A 518 -2.91 32.00 35.46
C LEU A 518 -4.42 32.26 35.49
N ASN A 519 -5.22 31.28 35.92
CA ASN A 519 -6.68 31.36 36.04
C ASN A 519 -7.10 32.49 36.99
N THR A 520 -6.36 32.63 38.11
CA THR A 520 -6.57 33.72 39.08
C THR A 520 -6.28 35.09 38.45
N ASP A 521 -5.17 35.22 37.73
CA ASP A 521 -4.80 36.48 37.06
C ASP A 521 -5.79 36.83 35.94
N ILE A 522 -6.23 35.85 35.14
CA ILE A 522 -7.23 36.05 34.09
C ILE A 522 -8.54 36.57 34.69
N ALA A 523 -9.05 35.93 35.75
CA ALA A 523 -10.29 36.35 36.38
C ALA A 523 -10.18 37.77 36.96
N ALA A 524 -9.05 38.09 37.62
CA ALA A 524 -8.81 39.44 38.16
C ALA A 524 -8.75 40.49 37.03
N LEU A 525 -7.97 40.24 35.98
CA LEU A 525 -7.83 41.15 34.84
C LEU A 525 -9.15 41.34 34.08
N ALA A 526 -9.89 40.26 33.82
CA ALA A 526 -11.16 40.32 33.12
C ALA A 526 -12.20 41.16 33.89
N ARG A 527 -12.24 41.05 35.23
CA ARG A 527 -13.06 41.94 36.07
C ARG A 527 -12.63 43.40 35.97
N THR A 528 -11.32 43.67 35.99
CA THR A 528 -10.78 45.02 35.79
C THR A 528 -11.18 45.60 34.43
N PHE A 529 -11.27 44.76 33.40
CA PHE A 529 -11.73 45.15 32.06
C PHE A 529 -13.25 45.28 31.92
N GLY A 530 -14.03 45.08 32.99
CA GLY A 530 -15.48 45.27 32.99
C GLY A 530 -16.31 43.99 32.92
N PHE A 531 -15.71 42.79 33.01
CA PHE A 531 -16.46 41.54 33.16
C PHE A 531 -16.93 41.36 34.62
N ARG A 532 -17.90 42.18 35.04
CA ARG A 532 -18.27 42.39 36.46
C ARG A 532 -18.84 41.16 37.16
N ASN A 533 -19.58 40.30 36.44
CA ASN A 533 -20.21 39.08 36.98
C ASN A 533 -19.36 37.82 36.82
N LEU A 534 -18.05 37.95 36.60
CA LEU A 534 -17.14 36.81 36.48
C LEU A 534 -16.68 36.34 37.87
N ASP A 535 -17.00 35.09 38.23
CA ASP A 535 -16.57 34.47 39.49
C ASP A 535 -15.21 33.76 39.34
N ARG A 536 -15.08 32.86 38.37
CA ARG A 536 -13.79 32.22 38.08
C ARG A 536 -13.68 31.79 36.63
N VAL A 537 -12.45 31.49 36.23
CA VAL A 537 -12.11 30.98 34.91
C VAL A 537 -11.26 29.73 35.10
N ALA A 538 -11.44 28.74 34.23
CA ALA A 538 -10.56 27.56 34.18
C ALA A 538 -10.09 27.33 32.75
N VAL A 539 -8.80 27.62 32.51
CA VAL A 539 -8.12 27.33 31.25
C VAL A 539 -7.48 25.95 31.33
N ASP A 540 -7.73 25.11 30.33
CA ASP A 540 -7.07 23.81 30.19
C ASP A 540 -5.78 23.88 29.35
N ARG A 541 -4.97 22.83 29.40
CA ARG A 541 -3.73 22.71 28.62
C ARG A 541 -3.97 22.69 27.10
N SER A 542 -5.20 22.46 26.67
CA SER A 542 -5.62 22.50 25.27
C SER A 542 -6.05 23.92 24.83
N GLY A 543 -5.95 24.91 25.70
CA GLY A 543 -6.33 26.29 25.40
C GLY A 543 -7.84 26.51 25.37
N ARG A 544 -8.63 25.64 26.01
CA ARG A 544 -10.07 25.82 26.17
C ARG A 544 -10.35 26.47 27.52
N ILE A 545 -11.26 27.44 27.51
CA ILE A 545 -11.64 28.20 28.70
C ILE A 545 -13.08 27.88 29.11
N GLN A 546 -13.23 27.48 30.36
CA GLN A 546 -14.50 27.43 31.09
C GLN A 546 -14.68 28.72 31.89
N VAL A 547 -15.88 29.28 31.81
CA VAL A 547 -16.27 30.54 32.42
C VAL A 547 -17.37 30.27 33.44
N TYR A 548 -17.20 30.79 34.64
CA TYR A 548 -18.15 30.66 35.74
C TYR A 548 -18.64 32.07 36.11
N LYS A 549 -19.90 32.37 35.78
CA LYS A 549 -20.55 33.63 36.15
C LYS A 549 -21.21 33.51 37.52
N THR A 550 -21.23 34.60 38.28
CA THR A 550 -21.88 34.65 39.59
C THR A 550 -23.35 34.23 39.48
N GLY A 551 -23.72 33.12 40.13
CA GLY A 551 -25.09 32.59 40.11
C GLY A 551 -25.54 31.93 38.80
N GLY A 552 -24.63 31.73 37.83
CA GLY A 552 -24.92 31.10 36.53
C GLY A 552 -24.37 29.67 36.39
N PRO A 553 -24.78 28.94 35.35
CA PRO A 553 -24.22 27.62 35.03
C PRO A 553 -22.76 27.74 34.53
N GLN A 554 -22.05 26.61 34.51
CA GLN A 554 -20.76 26.53 33.84
C GLN A 554 -20.92 26.68 32.32
N GLU A 555 -20.18 27.62 31.73
CA GLU A 555 -20.21 27.86 30.29
C GLU A 555 -18.82 27.81 29.66
N TRP A 556 -18.78 27.74 28.33
CA TRP A 556 -17.54 27.79 27.56
C TRP A 556 -17.32 29.20 27.00
N PHE A 557 -16.06 29.57 26.77
CA PHE A 557 -15.66 30.85 26.18
C PHE A 557 -16.43 31.22 24.90
N LYS A 558 -16.65 30.25 24.00
CA LYS A 558 -17.39 30.46 22.75
C LYS A 558 -18.85 30.92 22.96
N ASN A 559 -19.43 30.65 24.13
CA ASN A 559 -20.81 31.01 24.46
C ASN A 559 -20.92 32.41 25.10
N GLN A 560 -19.80 33.07 25.39
CA GLN A 560 -19.79 34.41 25.98
C GLN A 560 -20.15 35.47 24.93
N SER A 561 -20.60 36.64 25.39
CA SER A 561 -20.88 37.75 24.47
C SER A 561 -19.61 38.20 23.74
N PRO A 562 -19.71 38.83 22.55
CA PRO A 562 -18.53 39.31 21.83
C PRO A 562 -17.60 40.22 22.66
N GLY A 563 -18.16 41.15 23.44
CA GLY A 563 -17.41 42.01 24.37
C GLY A 563 -16.78 41.23 25.53
N GLU A 564 -17.49 40.25 26.12
CA GLU A 564 -16.92 39.37 27.15
C GLU A 564 -15.75 38.53 26.61
N ARG A 565 -15.85 38.04 25.38
CA ARG A 565 -14.78 37.28 24.70
C ARG A 565 -13.55 38.14 24.48
N LEU A 566 -13.72 39.38 23.99
CA LEU A 566 -12.61 40.30 23.78
C LEU A 566 -11.87 40.61 25.09
N ARG A 567 -12.61 40.94 26.16
CA ARG A 567 -12.04 41.16 27.51
C ARG A 567 -11.27 39.95 28.02
N LEU A 568 -11.82 38.75 27.86
CA LEU A 568 -11.15 37.50 28.26
C LEU A 568 -9.87 37.24 27.45
N ARG A 569 -9.85 37.51 26.14
CA ARG A 569 -8.62 37.38 25.32
C ARG A 569 -7.53 38.31 25.80
N ILE A 570 -7.87 39.58 26.00
CA ILE A 570 -6.93 40.58 26.52
C ILE A 570 -6.41 40.10 27.88
N ALA A 571 -7.28 39.65 28.78
CA ALA A 571 -6.89 39.13 30.09
C ALA A 571 -5.94 37.92 30.00
N VAL A 572 -6.17 36.99 29.07
CA VAL A 572 -5.30 35.83 28.84
C VAL A 572 -3.91 36.27 28.39
N VAL A 573 -3.80 37.08 27.33
CA VAL A 573 -2.48 37.49 26.81
C VAL A 573 -1.70 38.30 27.85
N VAL A 574 -2.39 39.17 28.57
CA VAL A 574 -1.78 40.01 29.61
C VAL A 574 -1.34 39.17 30.80
N ALA A 575 -2.13 38.16 31.20
CA ALA A 575 -1.74 37.24 32.27
C ALA A 575 -0.50 36.44 31.88
N LEU A 576 -0.39 35.98 30.62
CA LEU A 576 0.80 35.31 30.09
C LEU A 576 2.04 36.20 30.12
N LEU A 577 1.91 37.47 29.73
CA LEU A 577 2.99 38.44 29.80
C LEU A 577 3.47 38.66 31.25
N ARG A 578 2.54 38.94 32.17
CA ARG A 578 2.87 39.19 33.58
C ARG A 578 3.51 37.99 34.26
N ARG A 579 2.99 36.78 34.03
CA ARG A 579 3.55 35.53 34.57
C ARG A 579 4.94 35.24 34.01
N GLY A 580 5.12 35.49 32.71
CA GLY A 580 6.42 35.41 32.05
C GLY A 580 7.48 36.28 32.69
N GLN A 581 7.18 37.56 32.85
CA GLN A 581 8.08 38.55 33.46
C GLN A 581 8.48 38.18 34.88
N ARG A 582 7.53 37.72 35.70
CA ARG A 582 7.80 37.31 37.09
C ARG A 582 8.74 36.11 37.18
N ARG A 583 8.75 35.25 36.16
CA ARG A 583 9.54 34.02 36.12
C ARG A 583 10.84 34.16 35.30
N GLY A 584 11.04 35.31 34.65
CA GLY A 584 12.19 35.52 33.77
C GLY A 584 12.15 34.67 32.50
N VAL A 585 10.98 34.14 32.13
CA VAL A 585 10.82 33.30 30.94
C VAL A 585 10.29 34.11 29.76
N ALA A 586 10.66 33.66 28.57
CA ALA A 586 10.31 34.30 27.31
C ALA A 586 8.87 33.96 26.93
N THR A 587 7.92 34.89 27.12
CA THR A 587 6.51 34.63 26.88
C THR A 587 5.99 35.36 25.64
N HIS A 588 4.76 35.86 25.68
CA HIS A 588 4.16 36.58 24.58
C HIS A 588 5.03 37.80 24.17
N PRO A 589 5.09 38.19 22.89
CA PRO A 589 5.97 39.27 22.43
C PRO A 589 5.70 40.68 22.98
N GLY A 590 4.57 40.88 23.65
CA GLY A 590 4.25 42.16 24.30
C GLY A 590 3.58 43.19 23.40
N LEU A 591 3.51 42.97 22.08
CA LEU A 591 2.70 43.77 21.15
C LEU A 591 1.29 43.18 21.01
N LEU A 592 0.26 44.01 21.23
CA LEU A 592 -1.14 43.66 21.03
C LEU A 592 -1.80 44.64 20.06
N LEU A 593 -2.41 44.13 18.99
CA LEU A 593 -3.22 44.90 18.05
C LEU A 593 -4.69 44.52 18.26
N ILE A 594 -5.53 45.52 18.53
CA ILE A 594 -6.94 45.37 18.83
C ILE A 594 -7.74 46.26 17.88
N ASP A 595 -8.54 45.65 17.00
CA ASP A 595 -9.44 46.42 16.15
C ASP A 595 -10.78 46.68 16.87
N SER A 596 -11.07 47.95 17.12
CA SER A 596 -12.39 48.52 17.45
C SER A 596 -13.12 47.83 18.60
N PRO A 597 -12.66 47.94 19.87
CA PRO A 597 -13.36 47.35 21.01
C PRO A 597 -14.80 47.88 21.15
N ARG A 598 -15.09 49.13 20.74
CA ARG A 598 -16.44 49.71 20.83
C ARG A 598 -17.49 48.96 20.00
N SER A 599 -17.14 48.34 18.87
CA SER A 599 -18.15 47.58 18.11
C SER A 599 -18.70 46.38 18.89
N GLU A 600 -17.94 45.92 19.89
CA GLU A 600 -18.29 44.82 20.78
C GLU A 600 -18.80 45.31 22.15
N GLU A 601 -18.64 46.61 22.47
CA GLU A 601 -19.11 47.26 23.70
C GLU A 601 -20.33 48.14 23.42
N VAL A 602 -21.51 47.65 23.84
CA VAL A 602 -22.81 48.29 23.55
C VAL A 602 -22.99 49.63 24.29
N GLN A 603 -22.20 49.91 25.34
CA GLN A 603 -22.31 51.10 26.19
C GLN A 603 -20.98 51.89 26.28
N ASP A 604 -21.07 53.22 26.20
CA ASP A 604 -19.90 54.11 26.17
C ASP A 604 -19.09 54.09 27.49
N ASP A 605 -19.76 53.92 28.64
CA ASP A 605 -19.11 53.82 29.95
C ASP A 605 -18.22 52.56 30.06
N ASP A 606 -18.66 51.45 29.45
CA ASP A 606 -17.91 50.19 29.45
C ASP A 606 -16.68 50.27 28.52
N ALA A 607 -16.78 51.00 27.40
CA ALA A 607 -15.64 51.27 26.52
C ALA A 607 -14.61 52.21 27.17
N ALA A 608 -15.04 53.24 27.91
CA ALA A 608 -14.14 54.11 28.67
C ALA A 608 -13.39 53.33 29.76
N ALA A 609 -14.12 52.52 30.55
CA ALA A 609 -13.52 51.70 31.60
C ALA A 609 -12.46 50.73 31.06
N LEU A 610 -12.72 50.12 29.90
CA LEU A 610 -11.74 49.26 29.23
C LEU A 610 -10.48 50.05 28.83
N LEU A 611 -10.63 51.21 28.18
CA LEU A 611 -9.49 52.03 27.76
C LEU A 611 -8.63 52.50 28.95
N THR A 612 -9.25 52.98 30.03
CA THR A 612 -8.53 53.37 31.26
C THR A 612 -7.81 52.16 31.88
N ALA A 613 -8.43 50.99 31.91
CA ALA A 613 -7.79 49.77 32.41
C ALA A 613 -6.59 49.33 31.55
N LEU A 614 -6.67 49.49 30.23
CA LEU A 614 -5.55 49.22 29.31
C LEU A 614 -4.38 50.20 29.51
N GLU A 615 -4.65 51.48 29.75
CA GLU A 615 -3.62 52.50 30.05
C GLU A 615 -2.88 52.17 31.35
N GLN A 616 -3.63 51.90 32.43
CA GLN A 616 -3.06 51.48 33.72
C GLN A 616 -2.25 50.19 33.60
N LEU A 617 -2.73 49.26 32.78
CA LEU A 617 -2.04 48.00 32.53
C LEU A 617 -0.69 48.22 31.83
N CYS A 618 -0.66 49.04 30.79
CA CYS A 618 0.56 49.38 30.06
C CYS A 618 1.57 50.08 30.97
N ALA A 619 1.12 50.99 31.84
CA ALA A 619 1.97 51.64 32.83
C ALA A 619 2.57 50.64 33.84
N GLY A 620 1.79 49.64 34.26
CA GLY A 620 2.22 48.63 35.24
C GLY A 620 2.94 47.40 34.69
N THR A 621 3.05 47.26 33.36
CA THR A 621 3.61 46.05 32.72
C THR A 621 4.70 46.43 31.73
N ARG A 622 5.97 46.20 32.11
CA ARG A 622 7.13 46.61 31.30
C ARG A 622 7.11 45.92 29.93
N GLY A 623 7.35 46.65 28.85
CA GLY A 623 7.45 46.09 27.51
C GLY A 623 6.12 45.65 26.87
N LEU A 624 4.98 45.95 27.52
CA LEU A 624 3.67 45.83 26.90
C LEU A 624 3.39 47.06 26.03
N GLN A 625 3.00 46.82 24.78
CA GLN A 625 2.56 47.84 23.84
C GLN A 625 1.22 47.41 23.24
N ILE A 626 0.22 48.26 23.31
CA ILE A 626 -1.13 47.97 22.83
C ILE A 626 -1.53 49.04 21.82
N LEU A 627 -1.99 48.63 20.64
CA LEU A 627 -2.58 49.50 19.62
C LEU A 627 -4.07 49.18 19.54
N VAL A 628 -4.90 50.20 19.81
CA VAL A 628 -6.37 50.11 19.74
C VAL A 628 -6.88 51.06 18.68
N THR A 629 -7.74 50.59 17.79
CA THR A 629 -8.52 51.48 16.91
C THR A 629 -9.85 51.83 17.57
N THR A 630 -10.34 53.06 17.38
CA THR A 630 -11.67 53.46 17.86
C THR A 630 -12.24 54.58 17.00
N VAL A 631 -13.56 54.72 17.03
CA VAL A 631 -14.30 55.74 16.29
C VAL A 631 -14.59 56.98 17.14
N ASP A 632 -14.41 56.88 18.46
CA ASP A 632 -14.82 57.92 19.42
C ASP A 632 -13.61 58.70 19.95
N GLU A 633 -13.12 59.67 19.17
CA GLU A 633 -12.06 60.56 19.63
C GLU A 633 -12.42 61.32 20.93
N PRO A 634 -13.64 61.89 21.10
CA PRO A 634 -14.02 62.55 22.35
C PRO A 634 -13.92 61.64 23.58
N LEU A 635 -14.34 60.37 23.48
CA LEU A 635 -14.23 59.40 24.57
C LEU A 635 -12.76 59.17 24.96
N VAL A 636 -11.88 58.96 23.98
CA VAL A 636 -10.46 58.70 24.19
C VAL A 636 -9.79 59.88 24.90
N ARG A 637 -10.05 61.11 24.44
CA ARG A 637 -9.48 62.32 25.03
C ARG A 637 -9.96 62.57 26.47
N ARG A 638 -11.15 62.08 26.84
CA ARG A 638 -11.66 62.14 28.22
C ARG A 638 -11.10 61.02 29.10
N ALA A 639 -10.95 59.81 28.56
CA ALA A 639 -10.63 58.62 29.33
C ALA A 639 -9.13 58.41 29.56
N LEU A 640 -8.27 58.92 28.66
CA LEU A 640 -6.82 58.65 28.66
C LEU A 640 -6.01 59.91 28.93
N THR A 641 -4.89 59.76 29.65
CA THR A 641 -4.06 60.89 30.10
C THR A 641 -2.57 60.73 29.81
N GLY A 642 -2.07 59.50 29.70
CA GLY A 642 -0.65 59.19 29.43
C GLY A 642 -0.41 58.42 28.13
N SER A 643 -1.47 58.11 27.39
CA SER A 643 -1.43 57.31 26.16
C SER A 643 -1.06 58.13 24.92
N THR A 644 -0.50 57.47 23.91
CA THR A 644 -0.29 58.09 22.60
C THR A 644 -1.61 58.10 21.83
N ILE A 645 -2.14 59.27 21.49
CA ILE A 645 -3.38 59.42 20.74
C ILE A 645 -3.04 59.91 19.33
N ILE A 646 -3.37 59.10 18.32
CA ILE A 646 -3.18 59.44 16.91
C ILE A 646 -4.57 59.67 16.32
N THR A 647 -4.81 60.90 15.87
CA THR A 647 -6.08 61.32 15.28
C THR A 647 -5.89 61.74 13.84
N ALA A 648 -6.98 61.73 13.07
CA ALA A 648 -6.98 62.30 11.73
C ALA A 648 -6.59 63.81 11.79
N PRO A 649 -5.98 64.37 10.73
CA PRO A 649 -5.51 65.76 10.74
C PRO A 649 -6.66 66.78 10.81
N GLY A 650 -7.87 66.40 10.41
CA GLY A 650 -9.08 67.20 10.52
C GLY A 650 -10.36 66.36 10.54
N PRO A 651 -11.51 66.96 10.93
CA PRO A 651 -12.81 66.30 10.87
C PRO A 651 -13.11 65.93 9.40
N GLY A 652 -13.53 64.71 9.13
CA GLY A 652 -13.76 64.31 7.75
C GLY A 652 -12.54 63.71 7.03
N GLU A 653 -11.34 63.83 7.59
CA GLU A 653 -10.11 63.34 6.94
C GLU A 653 -9.74 61.90 7.32
N PRO A 654 -9.04 61.17 6.44
CA PRO A 654 -8.48 59.87 6.78
C PRO A 654 -7.27 59.98 7.70
N LEU A 655 -7.04 58.91 8.46
CA LEU A 655 -5.93 58.83 9.42
C LEU A 655 -4.54 58.93 8.75
N TRP A 656 -4.45 58.48 7.49
CA TRP A 656 -3.27 58.54 6.64
C TRP A 656 -3.67 58.83 5.20
#